data_AF-A0A1R4HZR2-F1
#
_entry.id   AF-A0A1R4HZR2-F1
#
_cell.length_a   1.000
_cell.length_b   1.000
_cell.length_c   1.000
_cell.angle_alpha   90.00
_cell.angle_beta   90.00
_cell.angle_gamma   90.00
#
_symmetry.space_group_name_H-M   'P 1'
#
loop_
_entity.id
_entity.type
_entity.pdbx_description
1 polymer ?
#
loop_
_entity_poly.entity_id
_entity_poly.type
_entity_poly.pdbx_seq_one_letter_code
_entity_poly.pdbx_strand_id
1 'polypeptide(L)'
;MIVVYAGVQADEDGREPARLPETVEDELLTRLRGLLQSLKPTRLVGALASGSDILFARAALLESIPLRVLLPFAKEDFRKTSVESRGTRWLTHFDRIVSDTAVELVEGNHPVRETVEAFNEHNLTMLDDARALAEGTDERLWVITIRPTPNPEEPTVTDNLVLRAEERGHFTLDLSPIHDQLSAFIVMPYGVKKDVRSGKKVDCDPAFHRIYRPLLEDADISWNRADLETDSGIIHSGMIAALANSDLALVDLTAANFNVAYELGVRHIFADRSTVLVNPHVEGQARHAPPFDINMIRIHSFVRGQSISDMQAEDAIKALRPVVRRATAELEIDSPAHSWFDLAAVKRPFSQLSQLTAALTAENGAREKIGLAIKSSDPDAMKAAAEWLSNATGVHEGLRRSLRIELAIGLHAEEDYADARALLELSQPGLDDPLHRVWLQECVMVYRRLGEDERDPVARQGLWRTARGYLEDAETAGYVDSETYGSWGGLLKRELELQLDNGDPAVAKNLFREMAEKYRAGFEGDPSFYTGVNLLMALRLSGRDRDESFREEFNEILTVSRFLNKIAIADGPTDYWALATRAELTLHECLESGRPIDEAAEQFAEAVRHGRADQIRSTKYQLNFLARHGDPEEVIERLRLVIEQAR
;
A
#
# COMPACT_ATOMS: atom_id res chain seq x y z
N MET A 1 19.59 -5.26 -12.10
CA MET A 1 20.86 -4.55 -11.90
C MET A 1 21.84 -5.37 -11.08
N ILE A 2 23.13 -5.18 -11.35
CA ILE A 2 24.26 -5.54 -10.47
C ILE A 2 24.70 -4.27 -9.74
N VAL A 3 24.97 -4.37 -8.45
CA VAL A 3 25.48 -3.26 -7.64
C VAL A 3 26.96 -3.46 -7.33
N VAL A 4 27.82 -2.54 -7.78
CA VAL A 4 29.18 -2.41 -7.25
C VAL A 4 29.10 -1.52 -6.03
N TYR A 5 29.63 -1.99 -4.90
CA TYR A 5 29.65 -1.21 -3.67
C TYR A 5 31.07 -0.89 -3.24
N ALA A 6 31.21 0.26 -2.59
CA ALA A 6 32.44 0.66 -1.91
C ALA A 6 32.11 1.70 -0.84
N GLY A 7 33.04 1.98 0.06
CA GLY A 7 32.89 3.15 0.90
C GLY A 7 34.10 3.46 1.75
N VAL A 8 33.89 4.33 2.72
CA VAL A 8 34.93 4.68 3.69
C VAL A 8 35.29 3.47 4.54
N GLN A 9 36.59 3.24 4.67
CA GLN A 9 37.09 2.28 5.64
C GLN A 9 36.75 2.78 7.05
N ALA A 10 36.48 1.84 7.98
CA ALA A 10 36.33 2.16 9.40
C ALA A 10 37.45 3.06 9.90
N ASP A 11 37.09 4.06 10.69
CA ASP A 11 38.05 5.05 11.16
C ASP A 11 39.05 4.47 12.16
N GLU A 12 40.22 5.10 12.23
CA GLU A 12 41.18 4.91 13.31
C GLU A 12 40.61 5.45 14.64
N ASP A 13 40.96 4.80 15.76
CA ASP A 13 40.53 5.24 17.09
C ASP A 13 40.87 6.72 17.32
N GLY A 14 39.85 7.54 17.56
CA GLY A 14 39.99 8.96 17.85
C GLY A 14 40.18 9.88 16.64
N ARG A 15 39.89 9.42 15.42
CA ARG A 15 39.85 10.29 14.23
C ARG A 15 38.81 11.41 14.41
N GLU A 16 39.23 12.66 14.17
CA GLU A 16 38.36 13.85 14.20
C GLU A 16 38.50 14.66 12.89
N PRO A 17 37.42 14.92 12.13
CA PRO A 17 36.08 14.35 12.31
C PRO A 17 36.01 12.88 11.88
N ALA A 18 35.14 12.11 12.55
CA ALA A 18 34.79 10.75 12.14
C ALA A 18 34.08 10.77 10.77
N ARG A 19 34.48 9.87 9.87
CA ARG A 19 33.83 9.65 8.57
C ARG A 19 32.76 8.57 8.65
N LEU A 20 32.95 7.56 9.50
CA LEU A 20 31.98 6.50 9.76
C LEU A 20 31.92 6.28 11.28
N PRO A 21 31.12 7.08 12.00
CA PRO A 21 30.94 6.91 13.43
C PRO A 21 30.35 5.53 13.76
N GLU A 22 30.85 4.89 14.81
CA GLU A 22 30.31 3.60 15.25
C GLU A 22 28.83 3.69 15.65
N THR A 23 28.39 4.85 16.14
CA THR A 23 27.01 5.10 16.59
C THR A 23 25.96 5.03 15.49
N VAL A 24 26.34 5.17 14.21
CA VAL A 24 25.41 5.20 13.08
C VAL A 24 25.38 3.88 12.29
N GLU A 25 26.21 2.90 12.64
CA GLU A 25 26.36 1.66 11.87
C GLU A 25 25.06 0.84 11.77
N ASP A 26 24.29 0.73 12.86
CA ASP A 26 23.03 -0.03 12.88
C ASP A 26 21.92 0.67 12.09
N GLU A 27 21.84 2.00 12.17
CA GLU A 27 20.93 2.80 11.35
C GLU A 27 21.29 2.66 9.87
N LEU A 28 22.57 2.82 9.54
CA LEU A 28 23.06 2.71 8.17
C LEU A 28 22.84 1.30 7.61
N LEU A 29 23.04 0.25 8.40
CA LEU A 29 22.70 -1.12 8.01
C LEU A 29 21.20 -1.26 7.69
N THR A 30 20.33 -0.66 8.49
CA THR A 30 18.88 -0.66 8.26
C THR A 30 18.51 0.08 6.98
N ARG A 31 19.11 1.26 6.74
CA ARG A 31 18.96 2.04 5.52
C ARG A 31 19.38 1.24 4.28
N LEU A 32 20.57 0.65 4.32
CA LEU A 32 21.10 -0.19 3.25
C LEU A 32 20.17 -1.36 2.94
N ARG A 33 19.72 -2.11 3.95
CA ARG A 33 18.79 -3.22 3.76
C ARG A 33 17.53 -2.78 3.03
N GLY A 34 16.89 -1.70 3.48
CA GLY A 34 15.70 -1.21 2.82
C GLY A 34 15.97 -0.70 1.39
N LEU A 35 17.12 -0.06 1.15
CA LEU A 35 17.50 0.38 -0.20
C LEU A 35 17.67 -0.84 -1.12
N LEU A 36 18.35 -1.88 -0.66
CA LEU A 36 18.51 -3.14 -1.39
C LEU A 36 17.17 -3.86 -1.63
N GLN A 37 16.26 -3.86 -0.65
CA GLN A 37 14.89 -4.37 -0.83
C GLN A 37 14.12 -3.60 -1.91
N SER A 38 14.36 -2.29 -2.02
CA SER A 38 13.69 -1.42 -2.99
C SER A 38 14.27 -1.57 -4.40
N LEU A 39 15.61 -1.68 -4.50
CA LEU A 39 16.32 -1.82 -5.76
C LEU A 39 16.28 -3.24 -6.32
N LYS A 40 16.26 -4.25 -5.45
CA LYS A 40 16.30 -5.69 -5.75
C LYS A 40 17.45 -6.08 -6.70
N PRO A 41 18.71 -5.78 -6.35
CA PRO A 41 19.84 -6.18 -7.18
C PRO A 41 19.96 -7.71 -7.20
N THR A 42 20.43 -8.24 -8.31
CA THR A 42 20.66 -9.69 -8.48
C THR A 42 21.94 -10.14 -7.77
N ARG A 43 22.88 -9.21 -7.56
CA ARG A 43 24.17 -9.44 -6.94
C ARG A 43 24.83 -8.13 -6.49
N LEU A 44 25.64 -8.21 -5.44
CA LEU A 44 26.58 -7.17 -5.04
C LEU A 44 28.04 -7.56 -5.33
N VAL A 45 28.87 -6.60 -5.73
CA VAL A 45 30.29 -6.77 -6.06
C VAL A 45 31.14 -5.75 -5.29
N GLY A 46 32.19 -6.17 -4.57
CA GLY A 46 33.07 -5.26 -3.82
C GLY A 46 34.27 -5.95 -3.15
N ALA A 47 35.08 -5.20 -2.38
CA ALA A 47 36.36 -5.68 -1.83
C ALA A 47 36.31 -6.14 -0.35
N LEU A 48 35.25 -5.82 0.38
CA LEU A 48 35.03 -6.26 1.78
C LEU A 48 36.02 -5.64 2.79
N ALA A 49 36.48 -4.40 2.56
CA ALA A 49 37.26 -3.67 3.56
C ALA A 49 36.45 -3.40 4.86
N SER A 50 37.11 -3.16 5.98
CA SER A 50 36.40 -2.78 7.22
C SER A 50 35.59 -1.50 7.06
N GLY A 51 34.46 -1.36 7.78
CA GLY A 51 33.56 -0.22 7.61
C GLY A 51 32.47 -0.48 6.58
N SER A 52 32.30 0.46 5.64
CA SER A 52 31.19 0.48 4.68
C SER A 52 31.02 -0.80 3.86
N ASP A 53 32.12 -1.38 3.35
CA ASP A 53 32.05 -2.58 2.51
C ASP A 53 31.47 -3.78 3.28
N ILE A 54 31.88 -3.96 4.54
CA ILE A 54 31.30 -5.00 5.41
C ILE A 54 29.82 -4.70 5.70
N LEU A 55 29.42 -3.44 5.86
CA LEU A 55 28.00 -3.08 6.05
C LEU A 55 27.15 -3.43 4.82
N PHE A 56 27.63 -3.16 3.60
CA PHE A 56 26.99 -3.59 2.36
C PHE A 56 26.85 -5.11 2.27
N ALA A 57 27.93 -5.84 2.53
CA ALA A 57 27.93 -7.30 2.51
C ALA A 57 26.96 -7.90 3.55
N ARG A 58 26.93 -7.34 4.77
CA ARG A 58 25.96 -7.73 5.80
C ARG A 58 24.52 -7.47 5.34
N ALA A 59 24.25 -6.30 4.76
CA ALA A 59 22.92 -5.97 4.25
C ALA A 59 22.49 -6.94 3.15
N ALA A 60 23.38 -7.26 2.21
CA ALA A 60 23.10 -8.21 1.13
C ALA A 60 22.76 -9.60 1.65
N LEU A 61 23.55 -10.15 2.57
CA LEU A 61 23.30 -11.49 3.13
C LEU A 61 21.99 -11.55 3.93
N LEU A 62 21.66 -10.50 4.69
CA LEU A 62 20.38 -10.42 5.41
C LEU A 62 19.18 -10.40 4.46
N GLU A 63 19.34 -9.83 3.27
CA GLU A 63 18.31 -9.79 2.22
C GLU A 63 18.46 -10.94 1.20
N SER A 64 19.31 -11.94 1.49
CA SER A 64 19.57 -13.11 0.62
C SER A 64 20.04 -12.76 -0.80
N ILE A 65 20.79 -11.66 -0.94
CA ILE A 65 21.38 -11.23 -2.21
C ILE A 65 22.78 -11.82 -2.34
N PRO A 66 23.10 -12.55 -3.43
CA PRO A 66 24.43 -13.09 -3.67
C PRO A 66 25.53 -12.01 -3.65
N LEU A 67 26.68 -12.36 -3.10
CA LEU A 67 27.82 -11.46 -2.98
C LEU A 67 29.01 -12.01 -3.76
N ARG A 68 29.69 -11.15 -4.53
CA ARG A 68 30.98 -11.46 -5.14
C ARG A 68 32.03 -10.54 -4.56
N VAL A 69 32.99 -11.12 -3.85
CA VAL A 69 34.05 -10.38 -3.17
C VAL A 69 35.32 -10.50 -3.98
N LEU A 70 35.83 -9.38 -4.51
CA LEU A 70 37.10 -9.33 -5.23
C LEU A 70 38.14 -8.69 -4.33
N LEU A 71 39.16 -9.45 -3.96
CA LEU A 71 40.27 -8.91 -3.18
C LEU A 71 41.41 -8.44 -4.09
N PRO A 72 42.08 -7.31 -3.77
CA PRO A 72 43.22 -6.82 -4.56
C PRO A 72 44.43 -7.78 -4.53
N PHE A 73 44.55 -8.57 -3.48
CA PHE A 73 45.62 -9.55 -3.24
C PHE A 73 45.10 -10.69 -2.34
N ALA A 74 45.98 -11.60 -1.91
CA ALA A 74 45.63 -12.78 -1.15
C ALA A 74 44.80 -12.47 0.12
N LYS A 75 43.83 -13.34 0.42
CA LYS A 75 42.86 -13.16 1.51
C LYS A 75 43.51 -12.94 2.87
N GLU A 76 44.54 -13.72 3.20
CA GLU A 76 45.23 -13.62 4.50
C GLU A 76 45.96 -12.29 4.68
N ASP A 77 46.47 -11.71 3.60
CA ASP A 77 47.12 -10.40 3.64
C ASP A 77 46.06 -9.29 3.74
N PHE A 78 44.99 -9.37 2.93
CA PHE A 78 43.89 -8.39 2.96
C PHE A 78 43.19 -8.33 4.31
N ARG A 79 42.95 -9.51 4.91
CA ARG A 79 42.40 -9.66 6.26
C ARG A 79 43.23 -8.89 7.30
N LYS A 80 44.56 -8.90 7.18
CA LYS A 80 45.47 -8.18 8.12
C LYS A 80 45.49 -6.68 7.86
N THR A 81 45.71 -6.28 6.61
CA THR A 81 45.96 -4.88 6.24
C THR A 81 44.70 -4.04 6.23
N SER A 82 43.60 -4.60 5.70
CA SER A 82 42.39 -3.85 5.33
C SER A 82 41.20 -4.11 6.26
N VAL A 83 41.33 -5.03 7.21
CA VAL A 83 40.26 -5.40 8.15
C VAL A 83 40.73 -5.39 9.61
N GLU A 84 41.68 -6.27 9.97
CA GLU A 84 42.17 -6.44 11.35
C GLU A 84 42.78 -5.16 11.93
N SER A 85 43.46 -4.37 11.08
CA SER A 85 44.02 -3.06 11.44
C SER A 85 43.00 -2.06 12.00
N ARG A 86 41.70 -2.27 11.78
CA ARG A 86 40.59 -1.43 12.27
C ARG A 86 39.80 -2.05 13.42
N GLY A 87 40.26 -3.15 13.99
CA GLY A 87 39.68 -3.75 15.19
C GLY A 87 39.02 -5.13 15.00
N THR A 88 38.93 -5.87 16.11
CA THR A 88 38.47 -7.27 16.15
C THR A 88 37.00 -7.47 15.74
N ARG A 89 36.17 -6.43 15.87
CA ARG A 89 34.75 -6.45 15.45
C ARG A 89 34.61 -6.65 13.94
N TRP A 90 35.37 -5.90 13.15
CA TRP A 90 35.38 -6.03 11.68
C TRP A 90 35.95 -7.37 11.24
N LEU A 91 36.97 -7.86 11.94
CA LEU A 91 37.56 -9.18 11.70
C LEU A 91 36.54 -10.30 11.83
N THR A 92 35.72 -10.25 12.89
CA THR A 92 34.67 -11.23 13.16
C THR A 92 33.61 -11.23 12.05
N HIS A 93 33.25 -10.05 11.54
CA HIS A 93 32.30 -9.93 10.44
C HIS A 93 32.89 -10.43 9.11
N PHE A 94 34.12 -10.06 8.79
CA PHE A 94 34.81 -10.53 7.59
C PHE A 94 34.88 -12.05 7.55
N ASP A 95 35.39 -12.69 8.61
CA ASP A 95 35.55 -14.15 8.68
C ASP A 95 34.21 -14.88 8.52
N ARG A 96 33.12 -14.32 9.07
CA ARG A 96 31.76 -14.84 8.90
C ARG A 96 31.28 -14.74 7.46
N ILE A 97 31.48 -13.57 6.83
CA ILE A 97 31.01 -13.31 5.47
C ILE A 97 31.75 -14.21 4.47
N VAL A 98 33.08 -14.28 4.51
CA VAL A 98 33.84 -15.10 3.55
C VAL A 98 33.61 -16.60 3.71
N SER A 99 33.06 -17.03 4.84
CA SER A 99 32.68 -18.44 5.10
C SER A 99 31.26 -18.78 4.65
N ASP A 100 30.47 -17.79 4.24
CA ASP A 100 29.09 -17.97 3.80
C ASP A 100 29.04 -18.51 2.37
N THR A 101 28.20 -19.52 2.13
CA THR A 101 28.04 -20.18 0.83
C THR A 101 27.47 -19.27 -0.27
N ALA A 102 26.82 -18.17 0.09
CA ALA A 102 26.30 -17.17 -0.84
C ALA A 102 27.38 -16.18 -1.31
N VAL A 103 28.62 -16.30 -0.80
CA VAL A 103 29.74 -15.43 -1.13
C VAL A 103 30.69 -16.13 -2.09
N GLU A 104 30.89 -15.51 -3.25
CA GLU A 104 31.90 -15.91 -4.22
C GLU A 104 33.16 -15.05 -4.00
N LEU A 105 34.18 -15.65 -3.38
CA LEU A 105 35.46 -14.98 -3.12
C LEU A 105 36.44 -15.18 -4.27
N VAL A 106 36.98 -14.08 -4.79
CA VAL A 106 38.01 -14.04 -5.84
C VAL A 106 39.23 -13.31 -5.28
N GLU A 107 40.33 -14.05 -5.11
CA GLU A 107 41.59 -13.50 -4.59
C GLU A 107 42.47 -12.94 -5.72
N GLY A 108 43.04 -11.75 -5.50
CA GLY A 108 44.00 -11.15 -6.42
C GLY A 108 45.38 -11.82 -6.35
N ASN A 109 46.06 -11.92 -7.49
CA ASN A 109 47.41 -12.50 -7.59
C ASN A 109 48.53 -11.45 -7.55
N HIS A 110 48.22 -10.22 -7.14
CA HIS A 110 49.19 -9.12 -7.08
C HIS A 110 49.93 -9.10 -5.73
N PRO A 111 51.19 -8.59 -5.69
CA PRO A 111 51.87 -8.37 -4.42
C PRO A 111 51.15 -7.31 -3.59
N VAL A 112 51.21 -7.44 -2.26
CA VAL A 112 50.61 -6.47 -1.32
C VAL A 112 51.21 -5.08 -1.57
N ARG A 113 50.35 -4.11 -1.94
CA ARG A 113 50.69 -2.71 -2.15
C ARG A 113 49.58 -1.82 -1.60
N GLU A 114 49.77 -1.31 -0.38
CA GLU A 114 48.82 -0.42 0.29
C GLU A 114 48.99 1.04 -0.18
N THR A 115 48.87 1.25 -1.49
CA THR A 115 49.01 2.56 -2.14
C THR A 115 47.71 2.98 -2.81
N VAL A 116 47.44 4.28 -2.89
CA VAL A 116 46.26 4.83 -3.57
C VAL A 116 46.18 4.33 -5.01
N GLU A 117 47.31 4.23 -5.72
CA GLU A 117 47.39 3.74 -7.09
C GLU A 117 46.93 2.28 -7.20
N ALA A 118 47.40 1.41 -6.31
CA ALA A 118 47.02 -0.01 -6.31
C ALA A 118 45.53 -0.22 -6.02
N PHE A 119 44.95 0.54 -5.09
CA PHE A 119 43.51 0.46 -4.84
C PHE A 119 42.68 1.06 -6.00
N ASN A 120 43.17 2.10 -6.65
CA ASN A 120 42.54 2.62 -7.86
C ASN A 120 42.60 1.62 -9.04
N GLU A 121 43.71 0.92 -9.22
CA GLU A 121 43.81 -0.19 -10.20
C GLU A 121 42.81 -1.30 -9.86
N HIS A 122 42.67 -1.65 -8.58
CA HIS A 122 41.70 -2.63 -8.12
C HIS A 122 40.24 -2.18 -8.37
N ASN A 123 39.91 -0.91 -8.15
CA ASN A 123 38.59 -0.36 -8.47
C ASN A 123 38.24 -0.56 -9.96
N LEU A 124 39.22 -0.41 -10.86
CA LEU A 124 38.99 -0.68 -12.28
C LEU A 124 38.72 -2.17 -12.54
N THR A 125 39.49 -3.05 -11.90
CA THR A 125 39.25 -4.51 -11.98
C THR A 125 37.86 -4.88 -11.46
N MET A 126 37.38 -4.27 -10.38
CA MET A 126 36.02 -4.49 -9.87
C MET A 126 34.95 -4.03 -10.86
N LEU A 127 35.11 -2.86 -11.48
CA LEU A 127 34.18 -2.37 -12.51
C LEU A 127 34.17 -3.28 -13.75
N ASP A 128 35.34 -3.74 -14.19
CA ASP A 128 35.47 -4.61 -15.35
C ASP A 128 34.89 -6.02 -15.08
N ASP A 129 35.12 -6.58 -13.89
CA ASP A 129 34.52 -7.86 -13.47
C ASP A 129 32.99 -7.76 -13.38
N ALA A 130 32.47 -6.71 -12.74
CA ALA A 130 31.03 -6.52 -12.63
C ALA A 130 30.37 -6.25 -13.99
N ARG A 131 31.07 -5.58 -14.92
CA ARG A 131 30.63 -5.46 -16.31
C ARG A 131 30.60 -6.81 -17.01
N ALA A 132 31.63 -7.64 -16.84
CA ALA A 132 31.68 -8.97 -17.44
C ALA A 132 30.52 -9.88 -16.96
N LEU A 133 30.08 -9.72 -15.71
CA LEU A 133 28.89 -10.42 -15.19
C LEU A 133 27.58 -9.96 -15.84
N ALA A 134 27.51 -8.69 -16.27
CA ALA A 134 26.35 -8.14 -16.98
C ALA A 134 26.41 -8.39 -18.51
N GLU A 135 27.54 -8.88 -19.06
CA GLU A 135 27.67 -9.13 -20.48
C GLU A 135 26.67 -10.20 -20.95
N GLY A 136 25.83 -9.84 -21.93
CA GLY A 136 24.81 -10.74 -22.46
C GLY A 136 23.52 -10.80 -21.64
N THR A 137 23.37 -9.96 -20.62
CA THR A 137 22.12 -9.77 -19.87
C THR A 137 21.55 -8.37 -20.08
N ASP A 138 20.30 -8.13 -19.66
CA ASP A 138 19.70 -6.78 -19.64
C ASP A 138 20.06 -5.98 -18.36
N GLU A 139 20.99 -6.49 -17.56
CA GLU A 139 21.32 -5.91 -16.28
C GLU A 139 22.20 -4.68 -16.43
N ARG A 140 21.83 -3.63 -15.69
CA ARG A 140 22.65 -2.42 -15.60
C ARG A 140 23.54 -2.46 -14.38
N LEU A 141 24.67 -1.77 -14.49
CA LEU A 141 25.63 -1.63 -13.41
C LEU A 141 25.40 -0.32 -12.65
N TRP A 142 25.12 -0.44 -11.36
CA TRP A 142 24.99 0.68 -10.44
C TRP A 142 26.15 0.66 -9.46
N VAL A 143 26.79 1.81 -9.24
CA VAL A 143 27.84 1.97 -8.24
C VAL A 143 27.25 2.73 -7.06
N ILE A 144 27.11 2.06 -5.92
CA ILE A 144 26.54 2.64 -4.71
C ILE A 144 27.66 2.79 -3.70
N THR A 145 27.94 4.01 -3.25
CA THR A 145 29.00 4.23 -2.26
C THR A 145 28.48 4.76 -0.94
N ILE A 146 29.20 4.46 0.14
CA ILE A 146 29.03 5.14 1.42
C ILE A 146 30.24 6.03 1.65
N ARG A 147 30.06 7.35 1.58
CA ARG A 147 31.14 8.31 1.80
C ARG A 147 30.60 9.68 2.23
N PRO A 148 31.36 10.46 3.03
CA PRO A 148 31.08 11.87 3.24
C PRO A 148 31.08 12.65 1.91
N THR A 149 30.54 13.87 1.93
CA THR A 149 30.60 14.79 0.79
C THR A 149 32.03 14.89 0.23
N PRO A 150 32.25 14.63 -1.07
CA PRO A 150 33.58 14.63 -1.64
C PRO A 150 34.27 15.99 -1.50
N ASN A 151 35.55 15.98 -1.11
CA ASN A 151 36.41 17.16 -1.12
C ASN A 151 37.23 17.19 -2.41
N PRO A 152 36.97 18.11 -3.35
CA PRO A 152 37.71 18.19 -4.61
C PRO A 152 39.22 18.42 -4.44
N GLU A 153 39.66 18.98 -3.31
CA GLU A 153 41.07 19.23 -3.02
C GLU A 153 41.81 17.97 -2.52
N GLU A 154 41.08 16.99 -2.01
CA GLU A 154 41.62 15.76 -1.40
C GLU A 154 40.81 14.52 -1.83
N PRO A 155 40.89 14.12 -3.12
CA PRO A 155 40.11 13.00 -3.63
C PRO A 155 40.56 11.68 -3.01
N THR A 156 39.58 10.89 -2.58
CA THR A 156 39.76 9.55 -2.01
C THR A 156 39.79 8.46 -3.08
N VAL A 157 40.18 7.25 -2.68
CA VAL A 157 40.07 6.04 -3.53
C VAL A 157 38.61 5.78 -3.92
N THR A 158 37.65 6.04 -3.04
CA THR A 158 36.21 5.90 -3.32
C THR A 158 35.75 6.95 -4.33
N ASP A 159 36.27 8.19 -4.25
CA ASP A 159 35.98 9.24 -5.24
C ASP A 159 36.51 8.86 -6.62
N ASN A 160 37.66 8.19 -6.67
CA ASN A 160 38.19 7.64 -7.91
C ASN A 160 37.25 6.59 -8.50
N LEU A 161 36.74 5.64 -7.70
CA LEU A 161 35.78 4.63 -8.18
C LEU A 161 34.56 5.28 -8.83
N VAL A 162 33.96 6.26 -8.17
CA VAL A 162 32.77 6.98 -8.68
C VAL A 162 33.10 7.67 -10.01
N LEU A 163 34.19 8.45 -10.06
CA LEU A 163 34.61 9.12 -11.29
C LEU A 163 34.82 8.11 -12.44
N ARG A 164 35.51 6.99 -12.15
CA ARG A 164 35.79 5.93 -13.14
C ARG A 164 34.53 5.19 -13.58
N ALA A 165 33.53 5.07 -12.72
CA ALA A 165 32.23 4.51 -13.07
C ALA A 165 31.46 5.44 -14.00
N GLU A 166 31.41 6.74 -13.68
CA GLU A 166 30.74 7.76 -14.49
C GLU A 166 31.39 7.93 -15.87
N GLU A 167 32.72 7.94 -15.95
CA GLU A 167 33.46 7.96 -17.23
C GLU A 167 33.12 6.77 -18.13
N ARG A 168 32.73 5.64 -17.55
CA ARG A 168 32.28 4.42 -18.25
C ARG A 168 30.77 4.40 -18.51
N GLY A 169 30.04 5.44 -18.10
CA GLY A 169 28.59 5.56 -18.28
C GLY A 169 27.76 4.74 -17.28
N HIS A 170 28.36 4.27 -16.18
CA HIS A 170 27.63 3.59 -15.11
C HIS A 170 26.91 4.59 -14.21
N PHE A 171 25.78 4.18 -13.66
CA PHE A 171 25.01 5.01 -12.75
C PHE A 171 25.61 4.97 -11.35
N THR A 172 25.75 6.12 -10.72
CA THR A 172 26.36 6.27 -9.39
C THR A 172 25.33 6.78 -8.39
N LEU A 173 25.39 6.29 -7.16
CA LEU A 173 24.56 6.72 -6.03
C LEU A 173 25.43 6.84 -4.78
N ASP A 174 25.32 7.94 -4.05
CA ASP A 174 26.11 8.17 -2.83
C ASP A 174 25.22 8.18 -1.58
N LEU A 175 25.58 7.42 -0.55
CA LEU A 175 24.96 7.49 0.76
C LEU A 175 25.93 8.19 1.72
N SER A 176 25.44 9.23 2.40
CA SER A 176 26.16 9.75 3.56
C SER A 176 26.08 8.75 4.72
N PRO A 177 27.20 8.50 5.41
CA PRO A 177 27.21 7.76 6.66
C PRO A 177 26.30 8.36 7.75
N ILE A 178 26.07 9.67 7.73
CA ILE A 178 25.31 10.42 8.75
C ILE A 178 24.25 11.29 8.07
N HIS A 179 23.00 11.21 8.52
CA HIS A 179 21.87 12.04 8.07
C HIS A 179 21.75 13.31 8.94
N ASP A 180 22.26 14.46 8.51
CA ASP A 180 22.34 15.62 9.42
C ASP A 180 21.53 16.85 9.02
N GLN A 181 20.89 16.90 7.84
CA GLN A 181 20.49 18.22 7.32
C GLN A 181 19.03 18.41 6.92
N LEU A 182 18.38 17.43 6.30
CA LEU A 182 17.06 17.66 5.70
C LEU A 182 16.13 16.46 5.82
N SER A 183 14.85 16.77 5.93
CA SER A 183 13.75 15.81 5.91
C SER A 183 12.82 16.04 4.73
N ALA A 184 12.34 14.96 4.11
CA ALA A 184 11.36 14.98 3.04
C ALA A 184 10.08 14.26 3.44
N PHE A 185 8.94 14.84 3.09
CA PHE A 185 7.66 14.16 3.10
C PHE A 185 7.23 13.82 1.67
N ILE A 186 7.00 12.54 1.41
CA ILE A 186 6.59 12.03 0.11
C ILE A 186 5.06 11.91 0.10
N VAL A 187 4.44 12.73 -0.74
CA VAL A 187 3.00 12.77 -0.97
C VAL A 187 2.71 12.08 -2.29
N MET A 188 2.11 10.90 -2.26
CA MET A 188 1.86 10.13 -3.48
C MET A 188 0.67 9.18 -3.33
N PRO A 189 0.00 8.80 -4.44
CA PRO A 189 -0.88 7.64 -4.39
C PRO A 189 -0.08 6.37 -4.03
N TYR A 190 -0.69 5.48 -3.24
CA TYR A 190 -0.09 4.19 -2.87
C TYR A 190 -0.87 3.00 -3.46
N GLY A 191 -0.16 1.93 -3.76
CA GLY A 191 -0.68 0.73 -4.40
C GLY A 191 -1.26 1.02 -5.80
N VAL A 192 -2.20 0.15 -6.21
CA VAL A 192 -2.84 0.25 -7.52
C VAL A 192 -3.98 1.25 -7.47
N LYS A 193 -3.86 2.37 -8.18
CA LYS A 193 -4.93 3.37 -8.32
C LYS A 193 -5.49 3.39 -9.74
N LYS A 194 -6.78 3.67 -9.86
CA LYS A 194 -7.43 3.96 -11.15
C LYS A 194 -7.21 5.44 -11.46
N ASP A 195 -6.50 5.75 -12.55
CA ASP A 195 -6.37 7.13 -13.00
C ASP A 195 -7.74 7.62 -13.48
N VAL A 196 -8.25 8.67 -12.84
CA VAL A 196 -9.60 9.20 -13.10
C VAL A 196 -9.78 9.69 -14.54
N ARG A 197 -8.69 10.09 -15.20
CA ARG A 197 -8.70 10.69 -16.54
C ARG A 197 -8.60 9.62 -17.63
N SER A 198 -7.74 8.62 -17.44
CA SER A 198 -7.54 7.55 -18.42
C SER A 198 -8.44 6.32 -18.17
N GLY A 199 -8.98 6.19 -16.96
CA GLY A 199 -9.70 5.00 -16.49
C GLY A 199 -8.80 3.79 -16.28
N LYS A 200 -7.49 3.88 -16.55
CA LYS A 200 -6.54 2.76 -16.44
C LYS A 200 -5.94 2.70 -15.04
N LYS A 201 -5.60 1.49 -14.61
CA LYS A 201 -4.86 1.25 -13.37
C LYS A 201 -3.38 1.62 -13.52
N VAL A 202 -2.81 2.19 -12.46
CA VAL A 202 -1.39 2.48 -12.31
C VAL A 202 -0.93 1.95 -10.96
N ASP A 203 0.08 1.09 -10.96
CA ASP A 203 0.79 0.74 -9.73
C ASP A 203 1.75 1.88 -9.35
N CYS A 204 1.51 2.50 -8.20
CA CYS A 204 2.24 3.68 -7.79
C CYS A 204 3.51 3.35 -6.98
N ASP A 205 3.56 2.17 -6.37
CA ASP A 205 4.66 1.77 -5.47
C ASP A 205 6.03 1.65 -6.16
N PRO A 206 6.13 1.19 -7.43
CA PRO A 206 7.40 1.15 -8.14
C PRO A 206 8.12 2.51 -8.22
N ALA A 207 7.39 3.63 -8.34
CA ALA A 207 8.01 4.96 -8.40
C ALA A 207 8.71 5.32 -7.07
N PHE A 208 8.09 4.98 -5.94
CA PHE A 208 8.71 5.15 -4.64
C PHE A 208 9.99 4.32 -4.50
N HIS A 209 9.89 3.01 -4.72
CA HIS A 209 11.01 2.09 -4.46
C HIS A 209 12.19 2.31 -5.40
N ARG A 210 11.91 2.61 -6.66
CA ARG A 210 12.93 2.62 -7.72
C ARG A 210 13.47 4.00 -8.03
N ILE A 211 12.75 5.07 -7.67
CA ILE A 211 13.09 6.45 -8.03
C ILE A 211 13.19 7.32 -6.79
N TYR A 212 12.09 7.51 -6.05
CA TYR A 212 12.04 8.55 -5.02
C TYR A 212 12.90 8.22 -3.80
N ARG A 213 12.86 6.98 -3.30
CA ARG A 213 13.74 6.57 -2.20
C ARG A 213 15.22 6.65 -2.61
N PRO A 214 15.68 6.02 -3.72
CA PRO A 214 17.07 6.14 -4.14
C PRO A 214 17.52 7.60 -4.34
N LEU A 215 16.66 8.45 -4.93
CA LEU A 215 16.93 9.88 -5.12
C LEU A 215 17.14 10.63 -3.81
N LEU A 216 16.35 10.34 -2.77
CA LEU A 216 16.45 11.03 -1.48
C LEU A 216 17.63 10.51 -0.66
N GLU A 217 17.91 9.20 -0.69
CA GLU A 217 19.12 8.63 -0.08
C GLU A 217 20.39 9.21 -0.72
N ASP A 218 20.39 9.37 -2.04
CA ASP A 218 21.47 9.99 -2.82
C ASP A 218 21.69 11.47 -2.50
N ALA A 219 20.62 12.16 -2.15
CA ALA A 219 20.63 13.56 -1.76
C ALA A 219 20.92 13.76 -0.26
N ASP A 220 21.14 12.68 0.49
CA ASP A 220 21.29 12.68 1.95
C ASP A 220 20.08 13.31 2.68
N ILE A 221 18.88 13.02 2.19
CA ILE A 221 17.62 13.52 2.74
C ILE A 221 16.88 12.36 3.40
N SER A 222 16.68 12.46 4.71
CA SER A 222 15.79 11.55 5.44
C SER A 222 14.37 11.69 4.91
N TRP A 223 13.60 10.61 4.85
CA TRP A 223 12.30 10.64 4.18
C TRP A 223 11.23 9.87 4.96
N ASN A 224 10.00 10.38 4.89
CA ASN A 224 8.78 9.73 5.34
C ASN A 224 7.75 9.71 4.20
N ARG A 225 6.89 8.69 4.15
CA ARG A 225 5.82 8.52 3.15
C ARG A 225 4.47 8.44 3.87
N ALA A 226 3.47 9.15 3.35
CA ALA A 226 2.19 9.37 4.04
C ALA A 226 1.45 8.10 4.49
N ASP A 227 1.49 7.00 3.74
CA ASP A 227 0.83 5.74 4.08
C ASP A 227 1.63 4.84 5.04
N LEU A 228 2.91 5.10 5.24
CA LEU A 228 3.73 4.41 6.26
C LEU A 228 3.50 4.99 7.66
N GLU A 229 2.97 6.21 7.76
CA GLU A 229 2.40 6.73 8.99
C GLU A 229 1.05 6.07 9.25
N THR A 230 1.05 5.07 10.12
CA THR A 230 -0.19 4.47 10.62
C THR A 230 -0.80 5.38 11.69
N ASP A 231 -1.31 6.52 11.24
CA ASP A 231 -2.41 7.19 11.91
C ASP A 231 -3.65 6.29 11.70
N SER A 232 -4.44 6.05 12.75
CA SER A 232 -5.46 4.99 12.84
C SER A 232 -6.73 5.21 11.99
N GLY A 233 -6.56 5.56 10.71
CA GLY A 233 -7.62 5.63 9.71
C GLY A 233 -8.52 6.87 9.78
N ILE A 234 -8.68 7.49 10.95
CA ILE A 234 -9.61 8.61 11.13
C ILE A 234 -8.89 9.96 11.38
N ILE A 235 -7.61 9.96 11.77
CA ILE A 235 -6.97 11.17 12.32
C ILE A 235 -5.62 11.47 11.68
N HIS A 236 -5.60 12.42 10.74
CA HIS A 236 -4.44 12.81 9.91
C HIS A 236 -3.38 13.69 10.60
N SER A 237 -3.23 13.64 11.93
CA SER A 237 -2.40 14.62 12.65
C SER A 237 -0.89 14.49 12.39
N GLY A 238 -0.37 13.26 12.23
CA GLY A 238 1.02 13.00 11.88
C GLY A 238 1.32 13.53 10.47
N MET A 239 0.49 13.13 9.52
CA MET A 239 0.60 13.53 8.11
C MET A 239 0.60 15.06 7.95
N ILE A 240 -0.34 15.78 8.59
CA ILE A 240 -0.39 17.25 8.52
C ILE A 240 0.86 17.88 9.12
N ALA A 241 1.36 17.34 10.23
CA ALA A 241 2.58 17.84 10.85
C ALA A 241 3.81 17.62 9.96
N ALA A 242 3.89 16.47 9.29
CA ALA A 242 4.96 16.17 8.34
C ALA A 242 4.90 17.12 7.13
N LEU A 243 3.72 17.32 6.54
CA LEU A 243 3.50 18.32 5.47
C LEU A 243 3.94 19.72 5.88
N ALA A 244 3.64 20.12 7.12
CA ALA A 244 3.99 21.44 7.64
C ALA A 244 5.47 21.58 7.96
N ASN A 245 6.15 20.53 8.43
CA ASN A 245 7.48 20.65 9.03
C ASN A 245 8.62 20.15 8.17
N SER A 246 8.41 19.18 7.28
CA SER A 246 9.48 18.64 6.44
C SER A 246 10.10 19.73 5.57
N ASP A 247 11.41 19.63 5.39
CA ASP A 247 12.19 20.59 4.61
C ASP A 247 11.79 20.55 3.15
N LEU A 248 11.59 19.35 2.62
CA LEU A 248 11.13 19.09 1.26
C LEU A 248 9.77 18.38 1.28
N ALA A 249 8.88 18.75 0.36
CA ALA A 249 7.74 17.91 -0.02
C ALA A 249 7.93 17.43 -1.46
N LEU A 250 7.95 16.11 -1.67
CA LEU A 250 7.99 15.50 -2.99
C LEU A 250 6.59 14.96 -3.32
N VAL A 251 5.92 15.58 -4.29
CA VAL A 251 4.48 15.38 -4.53
C VAL A 251 4.25 14.75 -5.90
N ASP A 252 3.80 13.49 -5.91
CA ASP A 252 3.48 12.73 -7.11
C ASP A 252 1.99 12.83 -7.46
N LEU A 253 1.71 13.51 -8.58
CA LEU A 253 0.37 13.80 -9.11
C LEU A 253 -0.22 12.66 -9.96
N THR A 254 0.42 11.48 -9.97
CA THR A 254 -0.07 10.28 -10.68
C THR A 254 -1.53 9.97 -10.30
N ALA A 255 -2.29 9.45 -11.26
CA ALA A 255 -3.69 9.05 -11.11
C ALA A 255 -4.70 10.18 -10.82
N ALA A 256 -4.27 11.45 -10.75
CA ALA A 256 -5.12 12.57 -10.30
C ALA A 256 -5.80 12.28 -8.94
N ASN A 257 -5.02 11.71 -8.01
CA ASN A 257 -5.52 11.33 -6.70
C ASN A 257 -5.93 12.58 -5.89
N PHE A 258 -7.18 12.61 -5.41
CA PHE A 258 -7.72 13.76 -4.67
C PHE A 258 -7.03 13.97 -3.31
N ASN A 259 -6.61 12.90 -2.63
CA ASN A 259 -5.92 13.01 -1.34
C ASN A 259 -4.57 13.73 -1.51
N VAL A 260 -3.83 13.41 -2.58
CA VAL A 260 -2.59 14.12 -2.94
C VAL A 260 -2.85 15.61 -3.18
N ALA A 261 -3.95 15.96 -3.85
CA ALA A 261 -4.31 17.36 -4.08
C ALA A 261 -4.66 18.09 -2.78
N TYR A 262 -5.36 17.42 -1.86
CA TYR A 262 -5.64 17.94 -0.52
C TYR A 262 -4.35 18.18 0.28
N GLU A 263 -3.46 17.19 0.33
CA GLU A 263 -2.17 17.28 1.02
C GLU A 263 -1.27 18.38 0.45
N LEU A 264 -1.24 18.53 -0.87
CA LEU A 264 -0.56 19.63 -1.56
C LEU A 264 -1.10 21.00 -1.13
N GLY A 265 -2.44 21.13 -1.04
CA GLY A 265 -3.08 22.35 -0.55
C GLY A 265 -2.64 22.70 0.87
N VAL A 266 -2.62 21.72 1.77
CA VAL A 266 -2.13 21.88 3.15
C VAL A 266 -0.65 22.31 3.16
N ARG A 267 0.21 21.64 2.39
CA ARG A 267 1.64 22.00 2.24
C ARG A 267 1.81 23.45 1.81
N HIS A 268 1.06 23.90 0.81
CA HIS A 268 1.16 25.27 0.31
C HIS A 268 0.77 26.33 1.36
N ILE A 269 -0.07 26.02 2.33
CA ILE A 269 -0.37 26.95 3.43
C ILE A 269 0.79 26.99 4.44
N PHE A 270 1.31 25.83 4.86
CA PHE A 270 2.28 25.75 5.95
C PHE A 270 3.75 25.93 5.53
N ALA A 271 4.05 25.80 4.25
CA ALA A 271 5.38 26.00 3.69
C ALA A 271 5.35 26.95 2.49
N ASP A 272 6.27 27.91 2.50
CA ASP A 272 6.46 28.90 1.45
C ASP A 272 7.25 28.37 0.24
N ARG A 273 8.04 27.30 0.45
CA ARG A 273 9.00 26.77 -0.53
C ARG A 273 9.28 25.27 -0.38
N SER A 274 10.15 24.78 -1.26
CA SER A 274 10.69 23.42 -1.27
C SER A 274 9.59 22.39 -1.47
N THR A 275 8.71 22.65 -2.43
CA THR A 275 7.61 21.77 -2.84
C THR A 275 7.81 21.32 -4.28
N VAL A 276 8.30 20.10 -4.48
CA VAL A 276 8.62 19.55 -5.80
C VAL A 276 7.44 18.73 -6.31
N LEU A 277 6.77 19.23 -7.35
CA LEU A 277 5.70 18.50 -8.02
C LEU A 277 6.24 17.62 -9.14
N VAL A 278 5.84 16.35 -9.15
CA VAL A 278 6.12 15.40 -10.22
C VAL A 278 4.83 14.87 -10.82
N ASN A 279 4.76 14.78 -12.15
CA ASN A 279 3.68 14.12 -12.88
C ASN A 279 4.30 13.16 -13.90
N PRO A 280 4.61 11.93 -13.49
CA PRO A 280 5.21 10.92 -14.35
C PRO A 280 4.30 10.57 -15.54
N HIS A 281 4.91 10.33 -16.70
CA HIS A 281 4.22 9.77 -17.85
C HIS A 281 4.28 8.24 -17.81
N VAL A 282 3.14 7.60 -17.59
CA VAL A 282 3.01 6.14 -17.63
C VAL A 282 2.88 5.67 -19.08
N GLU A 283 3.79 4.79 -19.52
CA GLU A 283 3.78 4.20 -20.85
C GLU A 283 2.45 3.51 -21.16
N GLY A 284 1.97 3.64 -22.40
CA GLY A 284 0.67 3.10 -22.82
C GLY A 284 -0.53 3.88 -22.27
N GLN A 285 -0.32 4.99 -21.55
CA GLN A 285 -1.38 5.93 -21.14
C GLN A 285 -1.21 7.27 -21.86
N ALA A 286 -2.31 7.98 -22.12
CA ALA A 286 -2.22 9.32 -22.67
C ALA A 286 -1.61 10.27 -21.64
N ARG A 287 -0.83 11.26 -22.11
CA ARG A 287 -0.37 12.34 -21.23
C ARG A 287 -1.56 13.20 -20.84
N HIS A 288 -1.74 13.39 -19.54
CA HIS A 288 -2.74 14.29 -19.01
C HIS A 288 -2.09 15.33 -18.10
N ALA A 289 -2.41 16.58 -18.35
CA ALA A 289 -2.10 17.67 -17.44
C ALA A 289 -2.84 17.46 -16.11
N PRO A 290 -2.26 17.88 -14.97
CA PRO A 290 -3.00 17.98 -13.71
C PRO A 290 -4.21 18.94 -13.83
N PRO A 291 -5.09 19.00 -12.82
CA PRO A 291 -6.19 19.98 -12.76
C PRO A 291 -5.70 21.42 -12.99
N PHE A 292 -6.58 22.26 -13.53
CA PHE A 292 -6.26 23.61 -14.01
C PHE A 292 -5.38 24.43 -13.04
N ASP A 293 -5.78 24.53 -11.77
CA ASP A 293 -5.05 25.33 -10.77
C ASP A 293 -3.66 24.77 -10.42
N ILE A 294 -3.47 23.44 -10.52
CA ILE A 294 -2.19 22.77 -10.24
C ILE A 294 -1.28 22.82 -11.48
N ASN A 295 -1.84 22.73 -12.68
CA ASN A 295 -1.09 22.68 -13.93
C ASN A 295 -0.33 24.00 -14.25
N MET A 296 -0.64 25.08 -13.54
CA MET A 296 0.08 26.35 -13.65
C MET A 296 1.32 26.42 -12.73
N ILE A 297 1.49 25.46 -11.83
CA ILE A 297 2.66 25.32 -10.97
C ILE A 297 3.74 24.55 -11.73
N ARG A 298 5.02 24.83 -11.46
CA ARG A 298 6.14 24.10 -12.09
C ARG A 298 6.05 22.62 -11.70
N ILE A 299 5.90 21.75 -12.72
CA ILE A 299 5.79 20.30 -12.56
C ILE A 299 6.90 19.62 -13.37
N HIS A 300 7.60 18.69 -12.74
CA HIS A 300 8.61 17.86 -13.36
C HIS A 300 8.01 16.55 -13.85
N SER A 301 8.57 15.96 -14.89
CA SER A 301 8.04 14.73 -15.48
C SER A 301 9.18 13.84 -15.97
N PHE A 302 8.96 12.54 -15.89
CA PHE A 302 9.81 11.48 -16.43
C PHE A 302 8.91 10.37 -16.97
N VAL A 303 9.48 9.46 -17.76
CA VAL A 303 8.73 8.33 -18.34
C VAL A 303 8.93 7.08 -17.48
N ARG A 304 7.85 6.33 -17.23
CA ARG A 304 7.90 5.05 -16.52
C ARG A 304 6.92 4.03 -17.08
N GLY A 305 7.24 2.75 -16.95
CA GLY A 305 6.29 1.66 -17.15
C GLY A 305 5.42 1.38 -15.92
N GLN A 306 4.60 0.33 -15.99
CA GLN A 306 3.93 -0.23 -14.80
C GLN A 306 4.98 -0.76 -13.83
N SER A 307 5.88 -1.62 -14.32
CA SER A 307 7.19 -1.84 -13.71
C SER A 307 8.18 -0.78 -14.20
N ILE A 308 9.15 -0.43 -13.35
CA ILE A 308 10.17 0.57 -13.68
C ILE A 308 11.50 -0.15 -13.93
N SER A 309 11.94 -0.17 -15.18
CA SER A 309 13.23 -0.74 -15.59
C SER A 309 14.42 0.00 -14.96
N ASP A 310 15.62 -0.60 -14.98
CA ASP A 310 16.84 0.05 -14.50
C ASP A 310 17.12 1.35 -15.26
N MET A 311 16.92 1.35 -16.59
CA MET A 311 17.09 2.54 -17.43
C MET A 311 16.09 3.66 -17.08
N GLN A 312 14.80 3.33 -16.93
CA GLN A 312 13.79 4.32 -16.54
C GLN A 312 14.06 4.92 -15.15
N ALA A 313 14.54 4.10 -14.21
CA ALA A 313 14.93 4.57 -12.88
C ALA A 313 16.12 5.54 -12.96
N GLU A 314 17.17 5.19 -13.69
CA GLU A 314 18.34 6.05 -13.91
C GLU A 314 17.96 7.40 -14.54
N ASP A 315 17.15 7.37 -15.60
CA ASP A 315 16.73 8.58 -16.32
C ASP A 315 15.89 9.49 -15.43
N ALA A 316 14.98 8.91 -14.64
CA ALA A 316 14.15 9.66 -13.69
C ALA A 316 14.98 10.28 -12.56
N ILE A 317 15.90 9.52 -11.95
CA ILE A 317 16.76 10.04 -10.87
C ILE A 317 17.69 11.13 -11.43
N LYS A 318 18.30 10.94 -12.60
CA LYS A 318 19.09 11.98 -13.28
C LYS A 318 18.30 13.27 -13.54
N ALA A 319 17.03 13.14 -13.94
CA ALA A 319 16.16 14.28 -14.17
C ALA A 319 15.77 15.02 -12.87
N LEU A 320 15.58 14.29 -11.76
CA LEU A 320 15.09 14.85 -10.50
C LEU A 320 16.20 15.31 -9.55
N ARG A 321 17.43 14.75 -9.63
CA ARG A 321 18.61 15.19 -8.86
C ARG A 321 18.80 16.72 -8.84
N PRO A 322 18.88 17.42 -9.99
CA PRO A 322 19.07 18.86 -9.99
C PRO A 322 17.85 19.62 -9.43
N VAL A 323 16.65 19.03 -9.53
CA VAL A 323 15.41 19.63 -9.03
C VAL A 323 15.39 19.61 -7.52
N VAL A 324 15.65 18.45 -6.90
CA VAL A 324 15.71 18.30 -5.44
C VAL A 324 16.80 19.19 -4.86
N ARG A 325 18.01 19.15 -5.44
CA ARG A 325 19.13 20.01 -5.01
C ARG A 325 18.78 21.50 -5.09
N ARG A 326 18.09 21.93 -6.14
CA ARG A 326 17.66 23.33 -6.27
C ARG A 326 16.62 23.68 -5.22
N ALA A 327 15.59 22.84 -5.05
CA ALA A 327 14.50 23.06 -4.13
C ALA A 327 14.95 23.14 -2.66
N THR A 328 16.04 22.44 -2.30
CA THR A 328 16.59 22.46 -0.93
C THR A 328 17.66 23.53 -0.70
N ALA A 329 18.32 24.02 -1.77
CA ALA A 329 19.36 25.05 -1.66
C ALA A 329 18.83 26.49 -1.87
N GLU A 330 17.81 26.68 -2.69
CA GLU A 330 17.27 27.99 -3.01
C GLU A 330 16.16 28.42 -2.04
N LEU A 331 16.07 29.74 -1.81
CA LEU A 331 15.08 30.35 -0.93
C LEU A 331 13.88 30.95 -1.70
N GLU A 332 13.68 30.54 -2.97
CA GLU A 332 12.60 31.01 -3.84
C GLU A 332 11.24 30.52 -3.33
N ILE A 333 10.25 31.41 -3.25
CA ILE A 333 8.87 31.07 -2.88
C ILE A 333 8.25 30.28 -4.04
N ASP A 334 7.84 29.04 -3.79
CA ASP A 334 7.15 28.18 -4.76
C ASP A 334 5.67 27.93 -4.42
N SER A 335 5.22 28.38 -3.25
CA SER A 335 3.82 28.27 -2.83
C SER A 335 2.95 29.37 -3.45
N PRO A 336 1.86 29.01 -4.15
CA PRO A 336 0.86 29.97 -4.61
C PRO A 336 0.21 30.75 -3.45
N ALA A 337 0.03 30.13 -2.29
CA ALA A 337 -0.60 30.78 -1.15
C ALA A 337 0.28 31.89 -0.56
N HIS A 338 1.58 31.62 -0.36
CA HIS A 338 2.55 32.63 0.10
C HIS A 338 2.87 33.67 -0.96
N SER A 339 2.56 33.40 -2.23
CA SER A 339 2.69 34.38 -3.32
C SER A 339 1.55 35.41 -3.32
N TRP A 340 0.37 35.09 -2.79
CA TRP A 340 -0.83 35.94 -2.85
C TRP A 340 -1.30 36.47 -1.50
N PHE A 341 -1.04 35.76 -0.41
CA PHE A 341 -1.50 36.12 0.93
C PHE A 341 -0.33 36.49 1.86
N ASP A 342 -0.57 37.42 2.79
CA ASP A 342 0.37 37.73 3.86
C ASP A 342 0.33 36.63 4.95
N LEU A 343 1.17 35.62 4.76
CA LEU A 343 1.32 34.48 5.67
C LEU A 343 2.62 34.54 6.48
N ALA A 344 3.20 35.73 6.67
CA ALA A 344 4.48 35.90 7.38
C ALA A 344 4.46 35.39 8.85
N ALA A 345 3.27 35.23 9.44
CA ALA A 345 3.08 34.66 10.77
C ALA A 345 3.18 33.12 10.81
N VAL A 346 3.04 32.45 9.66
CA VAL A 346 3.12 30.98 9.52
C VAL A 346 4.60 30.59 9.44
N LYS A 347 5.22 30.32 10.60
CA LYS A 347 6.65 30.01 10.72
C LYS A 347 6.91 28.60 11.21
N ARG A 348 7.69 27.84 10.43
CA ARG A 348 8.20 26.50 10.76
C ARG A 348 9.40 26.58 11.74
N PRO A 349 9.65 25.52 12.54
CA PRO A 349 8.83 24.32 12.70
C PRO A 349 7.62 24.57 13.61
N PHE A 350 6.50 23.93 13.29
CA PHE A 350 5.31 23.84 14.11
C PHE A 350 5.41 22.66 15.06
N SER A 351 5.27 22.91 16.36
CA SER A 351 5.06 21.81 17.30
C SER A 351 3.68 21.20 17.07
N GLN A 352 3.61 19.87 16.97
CA GLN A 352 2.31 19.22 17.05
C GLN A 352 1.67 19.61 18.38
N LEU A 353 0.36 19.86 18.38
CA LEU A 353 -0.36 20.10 19.64
C LEU A 353 -0.11 18.95 20.62
N SER A 354 -0.02 17.71 20.12
CA SER A 354 0.32 16.51 20.90
C SER A 354 1.67 16.54 21.63
N GLN A 355 2.64 17.33 21.18
CA GLN A 355 4.01 17.32 21.70
C GLN A 355 4.30 18.46 22.67
N LEU A 356 3.49 19.51 22.66
CA LEU A 356 3.62 20.57 23.65
C LEU A 356 3.25 19.98 25.00
N THR A 357 4.09 20.08 26.03
CA THR A 357 3.82 19.48 27.37
C THR A 357 2.56 20.04 28.03
N ALA A 358 2.10 21.22 27.59
CA ALA A 358 0.81 21.81 27.93
C ALA A 358 -0.39 21.24 27.13
N ALA A 359 -0.13 20.48 26.06
CA ALA A 359 -1.07 19.89 25.14
C ALA A 359 -0.76 18.41 24.74
N LEU A 360 0.01 17.68 25.56
CA LEU A 360 -0.12 16.23 25.77
C LEU A 360 -1.51 15.98 26.39
N THR A 361 -2.55 16.37 25.67
CA THR A 361 -3.92 16.09 26.02
C THR A 361 -4.05 14.58 26.02
N ALA A 362 -4.76 14.04 27.00
CA ALA A 362 -4.97 12.60 27.10
C ALA A 362 -5.54 11.99 25.81
N GLU A 363 -6.14 12.81 24.96
CA GLU A 363 -6.55 12.53 23.58
C GLU A 363 -5.44 11.94 22.71
N ASN A 364 -4.23 12.49 22.74
CA ASN A 364 -3.13 12.00 21.91
C ASN A 364 -2.58 10.68 22.45
N GLY A 365 -2.45 10.56 23.78
CA GLY A 365 -2.10 9.28 24.41
C GLY A 365 -3.16 8.21 24.15
N ALA A 366 -4.44 8.59 24.02
CA ALA A 366 -5.50 7.66 23.67
C ALA A 366 -5.36 7.14 22.23
N ARG A 367 -5.11 8.02 21.25
CA ARG A 367 -4.89 7.62 19.86
C ARG A 367 -3.77 6.61 19.71
N GLU A 368 -2.60 6.92 20.28
CA GLU A 368 -1.43 6.04 20.19
C GLU A 368 -1.70 4.67 20.81
N LYS A 369 -2.29 4.64 22.01
CA LYS A 369 -2.59 3.39 22.70
C LYS A 369 -3.60 2.52 21.95
N ILE A 370 -4.65 3.12 21.40
CA ILE A 370 -5.66 2.39 20.61
C ILE A 370 -5.06 1.90 19.29
N GLY A 371 -4.31 2.75 18.59
CA GLY A 371 -3.63 2.36 17.35
C GLY A 371 -2.67 1.18 17.53
N LEU A 372 -1.92 1.12 18.63
CA LEU A 372 -1.06 -0.02 18.97
C LEU A 372 -1.86 -1.30 19.25
N ALA A 373 -3.00 -1.20 19.94
CA ALA A 373 -3.85 -2.35 20.23
C ALA A 373 -4.43 -2.94 18.94
N ILE A 374 -4.93 -2.12 18.01
CA ILE A 374 -5.48 -2.59 16.74
C ILE A 374 -4.39 -3.29 15.90
N LYS A 375 -3.19 -2.69 15.81
CA LYS A 375 -2.05 -3.27 15.05
C LYS A 375 -1.61 -4.63 15.56
N SER A 376 -1.88 -4.96 16.83
CA SER A 376 -1.51 -6.25 17.40
C SER A 376 -2.35 -7.42 16.85
N SER A 377 -3.52 -7.15 16.24
CA SER A 377 -4.50 -8.17 15.84
C SER A 377 -4.87 -9.13 16.98
N ASP A 378 -4.79 -8.65 18.23
CA ASP A 378 -5.13 -9.40 19.45
C ASP A 378 -6.40 -8.83 20.08
N PRO A 379 -7.54 -9.56 20.07
CA PRO A 379 -8.78 -9.13 20.68
C PRO A 379 -8.64 -8.74 22.15
N ASP A 380 -7.81 -9.44 22.93
CA ASP A 380 -7.64 -9.15 24.36
C ASP A 380 -6.91 -7.81 24.58
N ALA A 381 -5.94 -7.50 23.71
CA ALA A 381 -5.28 -6.20 23.71
C ALA A 381 -6.25 -5.07 23.34
N MET A 382 -7.12 -5.28 22.34
CA MET A 382 -8.15 -4.31 21.95
C MET A 382 -9.17 -4.07 23.06
N LYS A 383 -9.64 -5.12 23.75
CA LYS A 383 -10.56 -5.01 24.90
C LYS A 383 -9.93 -4.26 26.07
N ALA A 384 -8.69 -4.59 26.43
CA ALA A 384 -7.96 -3.87 27.47
C ALA A 384 -7.77 -2.37 27.12
N ALA A 385 -7.56 -2.07 25.84
CA ALA A 385 -7.47 -0.69 25.36
C ALA A 385 -8.83 0.05 25.44
N ALA A 386 -9.94 -0.64 25.15
CA ALA A 386 -11.29 -0.10 25.28
C ALA A 386 -11.67 0.20 26.75
N GLU A 387 -11.34 -0.71 27.67
CA GLU A 387 -11.55 -0.51 29.12
C GLU A 387 -10.76 0.70 29.63
N TRP A 388 -9.49 0.81 29.20
CA TRP A 388 -8.67 1.96 29.53
C TRP A 388 -9.28 3.27 28.99
N LEU A 389 -9.72 3.27 27.73
CA LEU A 389 -10.29 4.45 27.06
C LEU A 389 -11.56 4.95 27.77
N SER A 390 -12.37 4.03 28.28
CA SER A 390 -13.57 4.34 29.06
C SER A 390 -13.26 5.15 30.32
N ASN A 391 -12.10 4.89 30.94
CA ASN A 391 -11.64 5.52 32.17
C ASN A 391 -10.68 6.70 31.94
N ALA A 392 -10.24 6.94 30.70
CA ALA A 392 -9.27 7.99 30.39
C ALA A 392 -9.85 9.38 30.66
N THR A 393 -9.20 10.16 31.53
CA THR A 393 -9.58 11.56 31.79
C THR A 393 -8.96 12.48 30.74
N GLY A 394 -9.62 13.58 30.37
CA GLY A 394 -9.08 14.54 29.40
C GLY A 394 -9.15 14.10 27.94
N VAL A 395 -9.93 13.06 27.63
CA VAL A 395 -10.33 12.66 26.27
C VAL A 395 -11.76 13.11 26.04
N HIS A 396 -11.98 14.08 25.14
CA HIS A 396 -13.35 14.49 24.82
C HIS A 396 -14.15 13.37 24.14
N GLU A 397 -15.48 13.41 24.25
CA GLU A 397 -16.35 12.31 23.84
C GLU A 397 -16.33 12.04 22.33
N GLY A 398 -16.16 13.06 21.49
CA GLY A 398 -16.06 12.90 20.03
C GLY A 398 -14.89 11.99 19.63
N LEU A 399 -13.69 12.25 20.17
CA LEU A 399 -12.54 11.36 19.96
C LEU A 399 -12.76 9.99 20.59
N ARG A 400 -13.30 9.94 21.82
CA ARG A 400 -13.56 8.67 22.51
C ARG A 400 -14.46 7.77 21.67
N ARG A 401 -15.49 8.34 21.05
CA ARG A 401 -16.40 7.67 20.12
C ARG A 401 -15.67 7.12 18.91
N SER A 402 -14.87 7.95 18.23
CA SER A 402 -14.06 7.54 17.06
C SER A 402 -13.21 6.32 17.39
N LEU A 403 -12.46 6.39 18.50
CA LEU A 403 -11.56 5.33 18.92
C LEU A 403 -12.29 4.02 19.31
N ARG A 404 -13.51 4.12 19.86
CA ARG A 404 -14.34 2.92 20.12
C ARG A 404 -14.85 2.27 18.83
N ILE A 405 -15.21 3.07 17.81
CA ILE A 405 -15.60 2.54 16.49
C ILE A 405 -14.41 1.84 15.83
N GLU A 406 -13.22 2.43 15.87
CA GLU A 406 -11.99 1.81 15.35
C GLU A 406 -11.69 0.46 16.03
N LEU A 407 -11.81 0.39 17.36
CA LEU A 407 -11.67 -0.87 18.10
C LEU A 407 -12.74 -1.90 17.73
N ALA A 408 -13.99 -1.47 17.52
CA ALA A 408 -15.07 -2.37 17.11
C ALA A 408 -14.81 -3.00 15.73
N ILE A 409 -14.29 -2.21 14.78
CA ILE A 409 -13.88 -2.70 13.46
C ILE A 409 -12.74 -3.72 13.60
N GLY A 410 -11.75 -3.41 14.45
CA GLY A 410 -10.65 -4.35 14.75
C GLY A 410 -11.16 -5.68 15.34
N LEU A 411 -12.08 -5.63 16.31
CA LEU A 411 -12.69 -6.82 16.91
C LEU A 411 -13.55 -7.60 15.91
N HIS A 412 -14.31 -6.90 15.05
CA HIS A 412 -15.07 -7.53 13.96
C HIS A 412 -14.14 -8.32 13.02
N ALA A 413 -12.99 -7.76 12.65
CA ALA A 413 -12.03 -8.46 11.78
C ALA A 413 -11.52 -9.78 12.38
N GLU A 414 -11.45 -9.86 13.71
CA GLU A 414 -11.06 -11.06 14.46
C GLU A 414 -12.26 -11.94 14.90
N GLU A 415 -13.44 -11.72 14.30
CA GLU A 415 -14.69 -12.44 14.58
C GLU A 415 -15.21 -12.30 16.03
N ASP A 416 -14.72 -11.33 16.81
CA ASP A 416 -15.20 -11.02 18.17
C ASP A 416 -16.40 -10.05 18.14
N TYR A 417 -17.51 -10.54 17.58
CA TYR A 417 -18.70 -9.73 17.32
C TYR A 417 -19.40 -9.22 18.59
N ALA A 418 -19.27 -9.93 19.71
CA ALA A 418 -19.96 -9.57 20.95
C ALA A 418 -19.37 -8.32 21.59
N ASP A 419 -18.04 -8.23 21.66
CA ASP A 419 -17.33 -7.06 22.17
C ASP A 419 -17.36 -5.91 21.15
N ALA A 420 -17.29 -6.20 19.85
CA ALA A 420 -17.51 -5.20 18.80
C ALA A 420 -18.87 -4.50 18.95
N ARG A 421 -19.95 -5.29 19.16
CA ARG A 421 -21.30 -4.74 19.41
C ARG A 421 -21.32 -3.81 20.62
N ALA A 422 -20.72 -4.23 21.74
CA ALA A 422 -20.72 -3.45 22.97
C ALA A 422 -20.05 -2.07 22.78
N LEU A 423 -18.96 -2.02 22.00
CA LEU A 423 -18.30 -0.75 21.67
C LEU A 423 -19.14 0.11 20.72
N LEU A 424 -19.78 -0.48 19.72
CA LEU A 424 -20.63 0.26 18.78
C LEU A 424 -21.85 0.88 19.48
N GLU A 425 -22.52 0.14 20.37
CA GLU A 425 -23.68 0.66 21.13
C GLU A 425 -23.32 1.87 21.99
N LEU A 426 -22.12 1.89 22.57
CA LEU A 426 -21.63 3.03 23.35
C LEU A 426 -21.24 4.23 22.47
N SER A 427 -21.12 4.03 21.16
CA SER A 427 -20.44 4.96 20.24
C SER A 427 -21.35 5.55 19.19
N GLN A 428 -22.66 5.53 19.40
CA GLN A 428 -23.62 6.12 18.46
C GLN A 428 -23.30 7.61 18.20
N PRO A 429 -22.94 7.97 16.96
CA PRO A 429 -22.75 9.36 16.54
C PRO A 429 -24.10 10.00 16.16
N GLY A 430 -24.11 11.34 16.04
CA GLY A 430 -25.26 12.05 15.47
C GLY A 430 -25.27 11.98 13.94
N LEU A 431 -26.41 12.28 13.31
CA LEU A 431 -26.56 12.23 11.84
C LEU A 431 -25.55 13.10 11.06
N ASP A 432 -25.17 14.26 11.60
CA ASP A 432 -24.21 15.19 10.99
C ASP A 432 -22.74 14.80 11.22
N ASP A 433 -22.48 13.74 12.00
CA ASP A 433 -21.13 13.26 12.29
C ASP A 433 -20.61 12.44 11.09
N PRO A 434 -19.40 12.71 10.57
CA PRO A 434 -18.81 11.96 9.47
C PRO A 434 -18.72 10.45 9.71
N LEU A 435 -18.69 10.02 10.98
CA LEU A 435 -18.59 8.62 11.35
C LEU A 435 -19.94 7.88 11.37
N HIS A 436 -21.08 8.57 11.23
CA HIS A 436 -22.40 7.95 11.34
C HIS A 436 -22.63 6.84 10.33
N ARG A 437 -22.22 7.05 9.08
CA ARG A 437 -22.36 6.04 8.04
C ARG A 437 -21.56 4.77 8.36
N VAL A 438 -20.28 4.93 8.70
CA VAL A 438 -19.39 3.79 9.00
C VAL A 438 -19.87 3.04 10.24
N TRP A 439 -20.19 3.76 11.32
CA TRP A 439 -20.73 3.16 12.54
C TRP A 439 -21.98 2.32 12.27
N LEU A 440 -22.92 2.86 11.48
CA LEU A 440 -24.17 2.19 11.18
C LEU A 440 -23.94 0.93 10.33
N GLN A 441 -23.12 1.01 9.29
CA GLN A 441 -22.77 -0.14 8.45
C GLN A 441 -22.12 -1.25 9.28
N GLU A 442 -21.21 -0.90 10.19
CA GLU A 442 -20.60 -1.85 11.13
C GLU A 442 -21.61 -2.47 12.09
N CYS A 443 -22.54 -1.67 12.66
CA CYS A 443 -23.64 -2.19 13.48
C CYS A 443 -24.45 -3.25 12.74
N VAL A 444 -24.83 -2.99 11.48
CA VAL A 444 -25.60 -3.94 10.66
C VAL A 444 -24.82 -5.24 10.47
N MET A 445 -23.54 -5.17 10.13
CA MET A 445 -22.71 -6.35 9.91
C MET A 445 -22.57 -7.19 11.18
N VAL A 446 -22.22 -6.55 12.31
CA VAL A 446 -22.04 -7.21 13.60
C VAL A 446 -23.33 -7.87 14.09
N TYR A 447 -24.45 -7.16 14.06
CA TYR A 447 -25.74 -7.71 14.47
C TYR A 447 -26.23 -8.85 13.58
N ARG A 448 -25.99 -8.76 12.27
CA ARG A 448 -26.30 -9.86 11.34
C ARG A 448 -25.50 -11.11 11.70
N ARG A 449 -24.18 -10.97 11.90
CA ARG A 449 -23.28 -12.09 12.24
C ARG A 449 -23.63 -12.73 13.57
N LEU A 450 -23.89 -11.93 14.60
CA LEU A 450 -24.35 -12.45 15.89
C LEU A 450 -25.63 -13.29 15.75
N GLY A 451 -26.57 -12.89 14.90
CA GLY A 451 -27.78 -13.69 14.66
C GLY A 451 -27.52 -14.98 13.86
N GLU A 452 -26.52 -15.00 12.98
CA GLU A 452 -26.09 -16.23 12.30
C GLU A 452 -25.53 -17.26 13.30
N ASP A 453 -24.78 -16.80 14.30
CA ASP A 453 -24.16 -17.64 15.34
C ASP A 453 -25.14 -18.03 16.48
N GLU A 454 -26.19 -17.24 16.67
CA GLU A 454 -27.19 -17.46 17.72
C GLU A 454 -28.02 -18.72 17.45
N ARG A 455 -28.16 -19.57 18.46
CA ARG A 455 -28.90 -20.84 18.39
C ARG A 455 -30.35 -20.68 18.81
N ASP A 456 -30.65 -19.76 19.73
CA ASP A 456 -32.04 -19.46 20.13
C ASP A 456 -32.77 -18.69 19.03
N PRO A 457 -33.85 -19.25 18.43
CA PRO A 457 -34.57 -18.58 17.35
C PRO A 457 -35.14 -17.22 17.74
N VAL A 458 -35.52 -17.03 19.00
CA VAL A 458 -36.09 -15.75 19.47
C VAL A 458 -35.01 -14.69 19.57
N ALA A 459 -33.87 -15.02 20.19
CA ALA A 459 -32.71 -14.13 20.25
C ALA A 459 -32.17 -13.78 18.86
N ARG A 460 -32.07 -14.77 17.96
CA ARG A 460 -31.66 -14.58 16.55
C ARG A 460 -32.56 -13.55 15.84
N GLN A 461 -33.88 -13.73 15.92
CA GLN A 461 -34.83 -12.78 15.32
C GLN A 461 -34.72 -11.39 15.96
N GLY A 462 -34.43 -11.31 17.25
CA GLY A 462 -34.16 -10.03 17.93
C GLY A 462 -32.96 -9.30 17.33
N LEU A 463 -31.83 -10.00 17.16
CA LEU A 463 -30.60 -9.45 16.59
C LEU A 463 -30.79 -8.96 15.14
N TRP A 464 -31.45 -9.76 14.30
CA TRP A 464 -31.73 -9.38 12.92
C TRP A 464 -32.75 -8.25 12.81
N ARG A 465 -33.73 -8.17 13.71
CA ARG A 465 -34.62 -7.01 13.79
C ARG A 465 -33.85 -5.73 14.11
N THR A 466 -32.85 -5.80 14.99
CA THR A 466 -31.98 -4.65 15.28
C THR A 466 -31.12 -4.28 14.07
N ALA A 467 -30.53 -5.25 13.37
CA ALA A 467 -29.79 -4.98 12.12
C ALA A 467 -30.67 -4.30 11.06
N ARG A 468 -31.93 -4.75 10.92
CA ARG A 468 -32.93 -4.13 10.05
C ARG A 468 -33.24 -2.69 10.46
N GLY A 469 -33.41 -2.42 11.76
CA GLY A 469 -33.63 -1.07 12.26
C GLY A 469 -32.50 -0.11 11.89
N TYR A 470 -31.24 -0.54 12.02
CA TYR A 470 -30.11 0.28 11.56
C TYR A 470 -30.14 0.53 10.05
N LEU A 471 -30.50 -0.46 9.23
CA LEU A 471 -30.63 -0.26 7.80
C LEU A 471 -31.75 0.74 7.44
N GLU A 472 -32.86 0.73 8.16
CA GLU A 472 -33.94 1.74 8.03
C GLU A 472 -33.47 3.14 8.46
N ASP A 473 -32.64 3.23 9.49
CA ASP A 473 -31.99 4.48 9.91
C ASP A 473 -31.03 5.00 8.83
N ALA A 474 -30.29 4.12 8.13
CA ALA A 474 -29.42 4.52 7.02
C ALA A 474 -30.22 5.09 5.84
N GLU A 475 -31.35 4.48 5.50
CA GLU A 475 -32.24 5.01 4.46
C GLU A 475 -32.81 6.37 4.85
N THR A 476 -33.20 6.53 6.12
CA THR A 476 -33.67 7.81 6.67
C THR A 476 -32.57 8.88 6.65
N ALA A 477 -31.32 8.49 6.88
CA ALA A 477 -30.15 9.35 6.77
C ALA A 477 -29.76 9.69 5.32
N GLY A 478 -30.40 9.05 4.32
CA GLY A 478 -30.13 9.28 2.90
C GLY A 478 -28.88 8.58 2.38
N TYR A 479 -28.42 7.51 3.02
CA TYR A 479 -27.28 6.73 2.51
C TYR A 479 -27.72 5.86 1.32
N VAL A 480 -27.20 6.23 0.14
CA VAL A 480 -27.52 5.56 -1.12
C VAL A 480 -26.22 5.05 -1.74
N ASP A 481 -25.81 3.86 -1.32
CA ASP A 481 -24.57 3.24 -1.76
C ASP A 481 -24.67 1.71 -1.81
N SER A 482 -23.80 1.12 -2.63
CA SER A 482 -23.80 -0.31 -2.91
C SER A 482 -23.56 -1.20 -1.67
N GLU A 483 -22.80 -0.71 -0.68
CA GLU A 483 -22.50 -1.45 0.57
C GLU A 483 -23.75 -1.55 1.48
N THR A 484 -24.44 -0.42 1.69
CA THR A 484 -25.68 -0.36 2.49
C THR A 484 -26.77 -1.27 1.91
N TYR A 485 -27.02 -1.19 0.60
CA TYR A 485 -28.02 -2.05 -0.04
C TYR A 485 -27.56 -3.50 -0.25
N GLY A 486 -26.24 -3.73 -0.36
CA GLY A 486 -25.65 -5.06 -0.26
C GLY A 486 -25.93 -5.73 1.09
N SER A 487 -25.87 -4.95 2.17
CA SER A 487 -26.16 -5.40 3.54
C SER A 487 -27.66 -5.71 3.74
N TRP A 488 -28.56 -4.89 3.19
CA TRP A 488 -30.00 -5.19 3.09
C TRP A 488 -30.26 -6.56 2.47
N GLY A 489 -29.74 -6.79 1.28
CA GLY A 489 -29.94 -8.06 0.59
C GLY A 489 -29.30 -9.25 1.33
N GLY A 490 -28.15 -9.03 1.96
CA GLY A 490 -27.52 -10.01 2.84
C GLY A 490 -28.45 -10.43 3.98
N LEU A 491 -29.06 -9.48 4.69
CA LEU A 491 -30.00 -9.75 5.79
C LEU A 491 -31.28 -10.44 5.30
N LEU A 492 -31.89 -9.93 4.22
CA LEU A 492 -33.12 -10.50 3.64
C LEU A 492 -32.94 -11.95 3.17
N LYS A 493 -31.75 -12.32 2.66
CA LYS A 493 -31.42 -13.72 2.33
C LYS A 493 -31.51 -14.63 3.57
N ARG A 494 -31.03 -14.17 4.74
CA ARG A 494 -31.08 -14.96 5.98
C ARG A 494 -32.50 -15.06 6.53
N GLU A 495 -33.28 -13.99 6.42
CA GLU A 495 -34.71 -14.02 6.79
C GLU A 495 -35.51 -14.99 5.90
N LEU A 496 -35.21 -15.04 4.60
CA LEU A 496 -35.79 -16.01 3.67
C LEU A 496 -35.43 -17.46 4.03
N GLU A 497 -34.18 -17.73 4.42
CA GLU A 497 -33.77 -19.06 4.85
C GLU A 497 -34.56 -19.56 6.07
N LEU A 498 -34.99 -18.68 6.98
CA LEU A 498 -35.89 -19.05 8.08
C LEU A 498 -37.30 -19.43 7.62
N GLN A 499 -37.75 -18.96 6.45
CA GLN A 499 -39.07 -19.27 5.91
C GLN A 499 -39.12 -20.61 5.16
N LEU A 500 -37.97 -21.21 4.83
CA LEU A 500 -37.95 -22.41 3.98
C LEU A 500 -38.59 -23.63 4.63
N ASP A 501 -38.36 -23.86 5.91
CA ASP A 501 -38.76 -25.11 6.56
C ASP A 501 -40.17 -25.04 7.18
N ASN A 502 -40.67 -23.84 7.51
CA ASN A 502 -41.96 -23.63 8.21
C ASN A 502 -42.68 -22.31 7.84
N GLY A 503 -42.25 -21.59 6.81
CA GLY A 503 -42.76 -20.25 6.48
C GLY A 503 -43.93 -20.25 5.49
N ASP A 504 -44.70 -19.17 5.50
CA ASP A 504 -45.77 -18.93 4.54
C ASP A 504 -45.17 -18.47 3.19
N PRO A 505 -45.51 -19.12 2.05
CA PRO A 505 -45.04 -18.71 0.73
C PRO A 505 -45.32 -17.24 0.39
N ALA A 506 -46.39 -16.65 0.93
CA ALA A 506 -46.72 -15.23 0.75
C ALA A 506 -45.68 -14.32 1.43
N VAL A 507 -45.15 -14.73 2.58
CA VAL A 507 -44.08 -14.01 3.30
C VAL A 507 -42.79 -14.06 2.51
N ALA A 508 -42.40 -15.24 2.01
CA ALA A 508 -41.22 -15.38 1.16
C ALA A 508 -41.34 -14.53 -0.12
N LYS A 509 -42.51 -14.51 -0.76
CA LYS A 509 -42.78 -13.65 -1.92
C LYS A 509 -42.62 -12.17 -1.60
N ASN A 510 -43.08 -11.74 -0.41
CA ASN A 510 -42.93 -10.36 0.03
C ASN A 510 -41.46 -9.99 0.29
N LEU A 511 -40.70 -10.88 0.95
CA LEU A 511 -39.27 -10.66 1.21
C LEU A 511 -38.45 -10.57 -0.09
N PHE A 512 -38.76 -11.36 -1.11
CA PHE A 512 -38.11 -11.21 -2.42
C PHE A 512 -38.46 -9.90 -3.12
N ARG A 513 -39.72 -9.43 -3.00
CA ARG A 513 -40.11 -8.12 -3.54
C ARG A 513 -39.32 -7.00 -2.86
N GLU A 514 -39.27 -7.03 -1.53
CA GLU A 514 -38.47 -6.08 -0.75
C GLU A 514 -36.99 -6.15 -1.14
N MET A 515 -36.43 -7.35 -1.27
CA MET A 515 -35.05 -7.53 -1.71
C MET A 515 -34.78 -6.92 -3.09
N ALA A 516 -35.71 -7.08 -4.04
CA ALA A 516 -35.62 -6.46 -5.35
C ALA A 516 -35.71 -4.93 -5.27
N GLU A 517 -36.57 -4.38 -4.40
CA GLU A 517 -36.67 -2.94 -4.16
C GLU A 517 -35.36 -2.38 -3.57
N LYS A 518 -34.78 -3.04 -2.57
CA LYS A 518 -33.51 -2.64 -1.95
C LYS A 518 -32.34 -2.72 -2.92
N TYR A 519 -32.18 -3.84 -3.63
CA TYR A 519 -31.10 -3.94 -4.62
C TYR A 519 -31.29 -2.95 -5.78
N ARG A 520 -32.53 -2.63 -6.18
CA ARG A 520 -32.81 -1.61 -7.19
C ARG A 520 -32.35 -0.24 -6.74
N ALA A 521 -32.72 0.19 -5.53
CA ALA A 521 -32.31 1.47 -4.98
C ALA A 521 -30.77 1.59 -4.93
N GLY A 522 -30.08 0.52 -4.50
CA GLY A 522 -28.62 0.48 -4.54
C GLY A 522 -28.03 0.52 -5.95
N PHE A 523 -28.63 -0.22 -6.90
CA PHE A 523 -28.15 -0.26 -8.29
C PHE A 523 -28.38 1.04 -9.05
N GLU A 524 -29.49 1.75 -8.79
CA GLU A 524 -29.79 3.03 -9.43
C GLU A 524 -28.96 4.19 -8.82
N GLY A 525 -28.68 4.15 -7.52
CA GLY A 525 -27.92 5.20 -6.83
C GLY A 525 -26.40 5.06 -6.92
N ASP A 526 -25.89 3.83 -6.83
CA ASP A 526 -24.46 3.49 -6.91
C ASP A 526 -24.28 2.18 -7.72
N PRO A 527 -24.38 2.25 -9.06
CA PRO A 527 -24.40 1.06 -9.90
C PRO A 527 -23.14 0.20 -9.76
N SER A 528 -23.33 -1.07 -9.37
CA SER A 528 -22.26 -2.06 -9.29
C SER A 528 -22.69 -3.38 -9.92
N PHE A 529 -21.74 -4.17 -10.44
CA PHE A 529 -22.07 -5.51 -10.95
C PHE A 529 -22.59 -6.44 -9.83
N TYR A 530 -22.23 -6.18 -8.58
CA TYR A 530 -22.68 -6.96 -7.42
C TYR A 530 -24.15 -6.69 -7.06
N THR A 531 -24.55 -5.42 -6.92
CA THR A 531 -25.96 -5.07 -6.70
C THR A 531 -26.82 -5.46 -7.90
N GLY A 532 -26.27 -5.33 -9.12
CA GLY A 532 -26.95 -5.71 -10.36
C GLY A 532 -27.26 -7.21 -10.49
N VAL A 533 -26.29 -8.10 -10.25
CA VAL A 533 -26.53 -9.56 -10.31
C VAL A 533 -27.53 -10.01 -9.26
N ASN A 534 -27.44 -9.47 -8.04
CA ASN A 534 -28.38 -9.80 -6.97
C ASN A 534 -29.79 -9.22 -7.21
N LEU A 535 -29.90 -8.08 -7.90
CA LEU A 535 -31.20 -7.55 -8.34
C LEU A 535 -31.88 -8.49 -9.33
N LEU A 536 -31.13 -9.01 -10.31
CA LEU A 536 -31.67 -9.98 -11.29
C LEU A 536 -32.16 -11.26 -10.59
N MET A 537 -31.37 -11.78 -9.64
CA MET A 537 -31.79 -12.90 -8.80
C MET A 537 -33.10 -12.57 -8.07
N ALA A 538 -33.16 -11.44 -7.35
CA ALA A 538 -34.33 -11.07 -6.57
C ALA A 538 -35.58 -10.90 -7.44
N LEU A 539 -35.45 -10.27 -8.62
CA LEU A 539 -36.55 -10.14 -9.58
C LEU A 539 -37.06 -11.50 -10.07
N ARG A 540 -36.16 -12.41 -10.49
CA ARG A 540 -36.54 -13.75 -10.95
C ARG A 540 -37.26 -14.55 -9.87
N LEU A 541 -36.75 -14.52 -8.64
CA LEU A 541 -37.28 -15.31 -7.52
C LEU A 541 -38.48 -14.67 -6.82
N SER A 542 -38.81 -13.40 -7.11
CA SER A 542 -39.97 -12.69 -6.53
C SER A 542 -41.35 -13.25 -6.90
N GLY A 543 -41.43 -14.22 -7.83
CA GLY A 543 -42.71 -14.73 -8.31
C GLY A 543 -43.56 -13.67 -9.02
N ARG A 544 -42.94 -12.60 -9.55
CA ARG A 544 -43.56 -11.63 -10.46
C ARG A 544 -43.91 -12.29 -11.79
N ASP A 545 -45.01 -11.90 -12.42
CA ASP A 545 -45.40 -12.44 -13.73
C ASP A 545 -44.36 -12.05 -14.80
N ARG A 546 -44.03 -12.99 -15.71
CA ARG A 546 -43.02 -12.80 -16.77
C ARG A 546 -43.62 -12.07 -17.98
N ASP A 547 -44.25 -10.94 -17.70
CA ASP A 547 -44.84 -10.05 -18.70
C ASP A 547 -43.77 -9.23 -19.45
N GLU A 548 -44.21 -8.36 -20.35
CA GLU A 548 -43.31 -7.50 -21.13
C GLU A 548 -42.51 -6.54 -20.23
N SER A 549 -43.15 -5.97 -19.21
CA SER A 549 -42.49 -5.06 -18.27
C SER A 549 -41.40 -5.76 -17.44
N PHE A 550 -41.63 -7.00 -16.99
CA PHE A 550 -40.58 -7.79 -16.34
C PHE A 550 -39.39 -8.01 -17.28
N ARG A 551 -39.65 -8.38 -18.55
CA ARG A 551 -38.59 -8.65 -19.52
C ARG A 551 -37.78 -7.41 -19.87
N GLU A 552 -38.44 -6.27 -20.06
CA GLU A 552 -37.76 -4.99 -20.29
C GLU A 552 -36.81 -4.65 -19.15
N GLU A 553 -37.33 -4.68 -17.92
CA GLU A 553 -36.56 -4.36 -16.72
C GLU A 553 -35.41 -5.34 -16.49
N PHE A 554 -35.67 -6.65 -16.61
CA PHE A 554 -34.64 -7.68 -16.48
C PHE A 554 -33.52 -7.50 -17.50
N ASN A 555 -33.86 -7.22 -18.77
CA ASN A 555 -32.89 -7.02 -19.83
C ASN A 555 -32.07 -5.74 -19.65
N GLU A 556 -32.69 -4.66 -19.16
CA GLU A 556 -31.99 -3.41 -18.84
C GLU A 556 -30.93 -3.66 -17.75
N ILE A 557 -31.34 -4.23 -16.62
CA ILE A 557 -30.44 -4.51 -15.50
C ILE A 557 -29.35 -5.50 -15.91
N LEU A 558 -29.69 -6.54 -16.67
CA LEU A 558 -28.70 -7.50 -17.19
C LEU A 558 -27.69 -6.82 -18.11
N THR A 559 -28.13 -5.92 -18.97
CA THR A 559 -27.25 -5.19 -19.90
C THR A 559 -26.28 -4.30 -19.14
N VAL A 560 -26.78 -3.49 -18.20
CA VAL A 560 -25.95 -2.60 -17.38
C VAL A 560 -24.99 -3.42 -16.50
N SER A 561 -25.49 -4.48 -15.85
CA SER A 561 -24.67 -5.36 -15.01
C SER A 561 -23.55 -6.04 -15.81
N ARG A 562 -23.83 -6.50 -17.02
CA ARG A 562 -22.82 -7.06 -17.94
C ARG A 562 -21.79 -6.03 -18.37
N PHE A 563 -22.23 -4.79 -18.63
CA PHE A 563 -21.31 -3.72 -18.97
C PHE A 563 -20.36 -3.41 -17.80
N LEU A 564 -20.89 -3.24 -16.59
CA LEU A 564 -20.08 -3.01 -15.38
C LEU A 564 -19.16 -4.21 -15.08
N ASN A 565 -19.67 -5.43 -15.20
CA ASN A 565 -18.88 -6.66 -15.02
C ASN A 565 -17.77 -6.78 -16.06
N LYS A 566 -18.04 -6.45 -17.33
CA LYS A 566 -17.03 -6.42 -18.40
C LYS A 566 -15.92 -5.43 -18.10
N ILE A 567 -16.24 -4.25 -17.56
CA ILE A 567 -15.24 -3.27 -17.09
C ILE A 567 -14.41 -3.89 -15.96
N ALA A 568 -15.06 -4.53 -14.98
CA ALA A 568 -14.37 -5.17 -13.86
C ALA A 568 -13.41 -6.29 -14.32
N ILE A 569 -13.82 -7.14 -15.27
CA ILE A 569 -12.96 -8.18 -15.85
C ILE A 569 -11.83 -7.57 -16.68
N ALA A 570 -12.08 -6.51 -17.43
CA ALA A 570 -11.02 -5.81 -18.15
C ALA A 570 -9.99 -5.19 -17.18
N ASP A 571 -10.47 -4.68 -16.03
CA ASP A 571 -9.66 -4.11 -14.96
C ASP A 571 -8.93 -5.19 -14.12
N GLY A 572 -9.45 -6.41 -14.07
CA GLY A 572 -8.92 -7.54 -13.31
C GLY A 572 -9.32 -8.88 -13.95
N PRO A 573 -8.58 -9.37 -14.96
CA PRO A 573 -8.97 -10.56 -15.72
C PRO A 573 -9.04 -11.84 -14.90
N THR A 574 -8.33 -11.88 -13.77
CA THR A 574 -8.32 -12.99 -12.80
C THR A 574 -9.06 -12.65 -11.52
N ASP A 575 -9.81 -11.55 -11.49
CA ASP A 575 -10.61 -11.18 -10.31
C ASP A 575 -11.74 -12.20 -10.14
N TYR A 576 -11.67 -12.95 -9.04
CA TYR A 576 -12.64 -14.02 -8.77
C TYR A 576 -14.07 -13.53 -8.76
N TRP A 577 -14.34 -12.38 -8.12
CA TRP A 577 -15.71 -11.88 -7.96
C TRP A 577 -16.28 -11.43 -9.31
N ALA A 578 -15.48 -10.75 -10.13
CA ALA A 578 -15.88 -10.38 -11.48
C ALA A 578 -16.16 -11.62 -12.35
N LEU A 579 -15.31 -12.66 -12.30
CA LEU A 579 -15.52 -13.90 -13.06
C LEU A 579 -16.74 -14.68 -12.57
N ALA A 580 -16.92 -14.81 -11.26
CA ALA A 580 -18.07 -15.50 -10.66
C ALA A 580 -19.38 -14.76 -10.98
N THR A 581 -19.39 -13.43 -10.90
CA THR A 581 -20.57 -12.63 -11.29
C THR A 581 -20.87 -12.78 -12.78
N ARG A 582 -19.86 -12.86 -13.67
CA ARG A 582 -20.10 -13.15 -15.09
C ARG A 582 -20.86 -14.46 -15.29
N ALA A 583 -20.39 -15.51 -14.62
CA ALA A 583 -21.02 -16.83 -14.66
C ALA A 583 -22.47 -16.79 -14.16
N GLU A 584 -22.72 -16.06 -13.07
CA GLU A 584 -24.06 -15.91 -12.49
C GLU A 584 -25.01 -15.05 -13.35
N LEU A 585 -24.50 -13.98 -13.99
CA LEU A 585 -25.27 -13.19 -14.97
C LEU A 585 -25.70 -14.06 -16.16
N THR A 586 -24.80 -14.90 -16.67
CA THR A 586 -25.10 -15.88 -17.74
C THR A 586 -26.11 -16.92 -17.26
N LEU A 587 -25.96 -17.42 -16.03
CA LEU A 587 -26.91 -18.36 -15.42
C LEU A 587 -28.32 -17.77 -15.36
N HIS A 588 -28.49 -16.56 -14.84
CA HIS A 588 -29.80 -15.90 -14.76
C HIS A 588 -30.43 -15.69 -16.13
N GLU A 589 -29.65 -15.29 -17.13
CA GLU A 589 -30.15 -15.16 -18.51
C GLU A 589 -30.57 -16.51 -19.09
N CYS A 590 -29.78 -17.57 -18.90
CA CYS A 590 -30.12 -18.90 -19.40
C CYS A 590 -31.39 -19.44 -18.76
N LEU A 591 -31.53 -19.31 -17.44
CA LEU A 591 -32.73 -19.76 -16.73
C LEU A 591 -33.98 -19.01 -17.15
N GLU A 592 -33.89 -17.69 -17.37
CA GLU A 592 -35.04 -16.89 -17.80
C GLU A 592 -35.41 -17.13 -19.28
N SER A 593 -34.42 -17.42 -20.13
CA SER A 593 -34.64 -17.68 -21.57
C SER A 593 -34.86 -19.16 -21.91
N GLY A 594 -34.76 -20.07 -20.94
CA GLY A 594 -34.84 -21.52 -21.16
C GLY A 594 -33.69 -22.09 -22.01
N ARG A 595 -32.52 -21.42 -22.02
CA ARG A 595 -31.33 -21.86 -22.76
C ARG A 595 -30.45 -22.79 -21.91
N PRO A 596 -29.62 -23.65 -22.55
CA PRO A 596 -28.65 -24.48 -21.83
C PRO A 596 -27.68 -23.65 -20.99
N ILE A 597 -27.28 -24.17 -19.83
CA ILE A 597 -26.35 -23.50 -18.90
C ILE A 597 -24.88 -23.87 -19.12
N ASP A 598 -24.54 -24.45 -20.27
CA ASP A 598 -23.17 -24.91 -20.56
C ASP A 598 -22.14 -23.77 -20.48
N GLU A 599 -22.46 -22.61 -21.05
CA GLU A 599 -21.61 -21.42 -20.98
C GLU A 599 -21.42 -20.93 -19.53
N ALA A 600 -22.49 -20.90 -18.73
CA ALA A 600 -22.39 -20.53 -17.32
C ALA A 600 -21.51 -21.52 -16.55
N ALA A 601 -21.64 -22.83 -16.82
CA ALA A 601 -20.81 -23.86 -16.21
C ALA A 601 -19.32 -23.69 -16.54
N GLU A 602 -18.99 -23.43 -17.80
CA GLU A 602 -17.61 -23.12 -18.23
C GLU A 602 -17.07 -21.88 -17.52
N GLN A 603 -17.87 -20.81 -17.42
CA GLN A 603 -17.49 -19.58 -16.74
C GLN A 603 -17.29 -19.78 -15.22
N PHE A 604 -18.10 -20.60 -14.55
CA PHE A 604 -17.88 -20.96 -13.15
C PHE A 604 -16.59 -21.77 -12.96
N ALA A 605 -16.31 -22.73 -13.86
CA ALA A 605 -15.06 -23.49 -13.82
C ALA A 605 -13.82 -22.60 -13.99
N GLU A 606 -13.90 -21.58 -14.85
CA GLU A 606 -12.86 -20.57 -15.02
C GLU A 606 -12.68 -19.74 -13.73
N ALA A 607 -13.77 -19.24 -13.15
CA ALA A 607 -13.72 -18.43 -11.93
C ALA A 607 -13.01 -19.17 -10.78
N VAL A 608 -13.35 -20.44 -10.56
CA VAL A 608 -12.80 -21.27 -9.47
C VAL A 608 -11.28 -21.40 -9.53
N ARG A 609 -10.66 -21.39 -10.72
CA ARG A 609 -9.20 -21.46 -10.88
C ARG A 609 -8.47 -20.27 -10.24
N HIS A 610 -9.18 -19.16 -10.02
CA HIS A 610 -8.63 -17.93 -9.45
C HIS A 610 -9.16 -17.65 -8.02
N GLY A 611 -10.04 -18.49 -7.49
CA GLY A 611 -10.72 -18.27 -6.21
C GLY A 611 -10.00 -18.86 -5.00
N ARG A 612 -10.04 -18.15 -3.87
CA ARG A 612 -9.70 -18.69 -2.55
C ARG A 612 -10.86 -19.49 -1.95
N ALA A 613 -10.56 -20.34 -0.97
CA ALA A 613 -11.52 -21.30 -0.42
C ALA A 613 -12.77 -20.64 0.21
N ASP A 614 -12.61 -19.48 0.86
CA ASP A 614 -13.67 -18.64 1.40
C ASP A 614 -14.57 -18.05 0.30
N GLN A 615 -13.97 -17.55 -0.78
CA GLN A 615 -14.71 -16.98 -1.91
C GLN A 615 -15.54 -18.05 -2.62
N ILE A 616 -14.96 -19.24 -2.85
CA ILE A 616 -15.64 -20.40 -3.43
C ILE A 616 -16.80 -20.85 -2.53
N ARG A 617 -16.61 -20.84 -1.20
CA ARG A 617 -17.66 -21.17 -0.23
C ARG A 617 -18.86 -20.22 -0.37
N SER A 618 -18.61 -18.92 -0.58
CA SER A 618 -19.66 -17.92 -0.80
C SER A 618 -20.46 -18.21 -2.07
N THR A 619 -19.80 -18.55 -3.18
CA THR A 619 -20.49 -18.93 -4.43
C THR A 619 -21.30 -20.21 -4.27
N LYS A 620 -20.80 -21.21 -3.52
CA LYS A 620 -21.58 -22.41 -3.19
C LYS A 620 -22.82 -22.09 -2.35
N TYR A 621 -22.70 -21.19 -1.39
CA TYR A 621 -23.84 -20.70 -0.60
C TYR A 621 -24.88 -20.05 -1.52
N GLN A 622 -24.45 -19.19 -2.44
CA GLN A 622 -25.33 -18.53 -3.40
C GLN A 622 -26.07 -19.54 -4.29
N LEU A 623 -25.37 -20.54 -4.85
CA LEU A 623 -26.01 -21.60 -5.64
C LEU A 623 -27.04 -22.39 -4.81
N ASN A 624 -26.73 -22.73 -3.56
CA ASN A 624 -27.69 -23.40 -2.67
C ASN A 624 -28.92 -22.55 -2.40
N PHE A 625 -28.73 -21.25 -2.23
CA PHE A 625 -29.83 -20.31 -2.07
C PHE A 625 -30.76 -20.34 -3.30
N LEU A 626 -30.21 -20.37 -4.53
CA LEU A 626 -31.01 -20.48 -5.76
C LEU A 626 -31.81 -21.79 -5.81
N ALA A 627 -31.19 -22.94 -5.54
CA ALA A 627 -31.87 -24.24 -5.55
C ALA A 627 -33.04 -24.30 -4.55
N ARG A 628 -32.83 -23.77 -3.33
CA ARG A 628 -33.86 -23.81 -2.28
C ARG A 628 -35.07 -22.90 -2.57
N HIS A 629 -34.91 -21.90 -3.45
CA HIS A 629 -35.94 -20.89 -3.72
C HIS A 629 -36.55 -20.95 -5.12
N GLY A 630 -36.38 -22.07 -5.83
CA GLY A 630 -37.19 -22.39 -7.01
C GLY A 630 -36.44 -22.51 -8.33
N ASP A 631 -35.11 -22.34 -8.35
CA ASP A 631 -34.33 -22.71 -9.53
C ASP A 631 -34.16 -24.24 -9.63
N PRO A 632 -34.09 -24.84 -10.84
CA PRO A 632 -34.11 -26.29 -11.01
C PRO A 632 -32.93 -26.98 -10.32
N GLU A 633 -33.22 -27.94 -9.43
CA GLU A 633 -32.21 -28.62 -8.61
C GLU A 633 -31.13 -29.31 -9.46
N GLU A 634 -31.51 -29.97 -10.55
CA GLU A 634 -30.58 -30.62 -11.48
C GLU A 634 -29.58 -29.64 -12.11
N VAL A 635 -30.03 -28.41 -12.42
CA VAL A 635 -29.19 -27.35 -12.98
C VAL A 635 -28.17 -26.88 -11.96
N ILE A 636 -28.63 -26.60 -10.73
CA ILE A 636 -27.76 -26.12 -9.66
C ILE A 636 -26.77 -27.19 -9.22
N GLU A 637 -27.19 -28.44 -9.09
CA GLU A 637 -26.31 -29.54 -8.69
C GLU A 637 -25.21 -29.78 -9.74
N ARG A 638 -25.54 -29.66 -11.02
CA ARG A 638 -24.53 -29.69 -12.09
C ARG A 638 -23.48 -28.60 -11.89
N LEU A 639 -23.87 -27.36 -11.59
CA LEU A 639 -22.91 -26.26 -11.35
C LEU A 639 -22.06 -26.49 -10.11
N ARG A 640 -22.65 -27.04 -9.04
CA ARG A 640 -21.91 -27.42 -7.82
C ARG A 640 -20.83 -28.46 -8.12
N LEU A 641 -21.17 -29.50 -8.89
CA LEU A 641 -20.21 -30.52 -9.32
C LEU A 641 -19.07 -29.91 -10.15
N VAL A 642 -19.38 -28.98 -11.05
CA VAL A 642 -18.36 -28.26 -11.84
C VAL A 642 -17.42 -27.47 -10.94
N ILE A 643 -17.95 -26.72 -9.97
CA ILE A 643 -17.14 -25.96 -9.00
C ILE A 643 -16.24 -26.89 -8.16
N GLU A 644 -16.72 -28.08 -7.81
CA GLU A 644 -15.96 -29.06 -7.04
C GLU A 644 -14.84 -29.74 -7.83
N GLN A 645 -15.08 -30.00 -9.12
CA GLN A 645 -14.11 -30.66 -10.00
C GLN A 645 -13.07 -29.71 -10.59
N ALA A 646 -13.39 -28.41 -10.71
CA ALA A 646 -12.49 -27.39 -11.25
C ALA A 646 -11.46 -26.86 -10.24
N ARG A 647 -11.60 -27.24 -8.96
CA ARG A 647 -10.63 -26.98 -7.90
C ARG A 647 -9.48 -27.98 -7.95
#